data_AF-A0AAF5DSK1-F1
#
_entry.id   AF-A0AAF5DSK1-F1
#
_cell.length_a   1.000
_cell.length_b   1.000
_cell.length_c   1.000
_cell.angle_alpha   90.00
_cell.angle_beta   90.00
_cell.angle_gamma   90.00
#
_symmetry.space_group_name_H-M   'P 1'
#
loop_
_entity.id
_entity.type
_entity.pdbx_description
1 polymer ?
#
loop_
_entity_poly.entity_id
_entity_poly.type
_entity_poly.pdbx_seq_one_letter_code
_entity_poly.pdbx_strand_id
1 'polypeptide(L)'
;MSNLRRSITNNRRRRLETDNSEGDFLIQNPSNNVDGTISNSLPVDYNINRLQRNDGRNRTISYVMNDNQTIQVSSDRLPYHNPPSLPASRAASVISIRSATEQERMEHHNMAIRYRLFNRLDPGGSRLIMPDHVLPDQFFSILPFDDFRDDGGKQGSIVTIFSIWNTMMGTSLLAMPWALSQAGFILGSFLILGMAGLALYTAYRIVQSPDGLLMPVNSGEYTSVFFSIITLLGGVLVYWVLMSNFLYYTVNVFHDALQPNSTTIPSMANKTFKCDVYCPMEFVQEKVSYPDFTFYNPKVYTKNKLTDDDESFFSYDNLWSLQGTVPIILFFFVFPLMNFKSPTFFTKFNMLGTISVMYLITFTIMKAVECGINVDFFNKNSPNYLPLWRLRFPALTGTLALSYFIHNAVLTILRNQKNPQNNARDLSIGYSLSALCYLIIGTMFYIAFPTYRNCISDNFLNNFGTGDVMSATARLFLLFQMITVLPLLMYFIRSQFYYVVSGITDPSTKQIVTLNICVLLLAVSTAIFYPHVGSILRYIGAISGLVYVFALPCAIHLKRLQIRGEIKKKDIIIHGTISLNYLLYSSLGQSKYVEKVHLYNYWSRSCNDLEKNYSNGKAIVLLDKHPIIKKMKDKNITTPELVKFDYDNVKETFKEYGLDVGRENTVLLDVISPEKEGHDYKPLIGISMSLIKPDPDSGIDFLEARNSLANDLGGECFSLRMCILTINNEEDRNYLAKLQSTMKWHRTFRLCPYCGGVLKKKLSKASCTCTNCHKIFYPNISPVSMVIIRDPTNQYCLLVRHLNSVKGVFTTVAGFVNPGETIKECAKREVAEELGIECHNLKLIDDCQPWPIPDNSLLIPFSATVDKNVKLKLETNEIESARWFSKKEVLEAVRRTENDPFIKNLPSLISNDKKKNDIKNHFYYVPPPGALAFNLIKMWAENLI
;
A
#
# COMPACT_ATOMS: atom_id res chain seq x y z
N MET A 1 -46.46 -20.23 -37.00
CA MET A 1 -46.43 -20.87 -35.67
C MET A 1 -46.00 -19.83 -34.61
N SER A 2 -46.75 -18.84 -34.13
CA SER A 2 -48.21 -18.59 -34.05
C SER A 2 -49.06 -19.75 -33.49
N ASN A 3 -49.80 -19.46 -32.41
CA ASN A 3 -50.91 -20.22 -31.83
C ASN A 3 -50.64 -21.51 -31.01
N LEU A 4 -49.49 -21.62 -30.33
CA LEU A 4 -49.33 -22.47 -29.13
C LEU A 4 -48.46 -21.75 -28.08
N ARG A 5 -48.77 -21.70 -26.78
CA ARG A 5 -50.05 -21.91 -26.03
C ARG A 5 -49.83 -21.38 -24.60
N ARG A 6 -50.65 -20.42 -24.11
CA ARG A 6 -50.54 -19.70 -22.80
C ARG A 6 -49.28 -18.82 -22.65
N SER A 7 -49.32 -17.49 -22.49
CA SER A 7 -50.40 -16.53 -22.19
C SER A 7 -51.13 -16.72 -20.85
N ILE A 8 -50.94 -15.73 -19.96
CA ILE A 8 -51.90 -15.23 -18.94
C ILE A 8 -52.19 -16.15 -17.72
N THR A 9 -51.95 -15.57 -16.53
CA THR A 9 -52.47 -15.92 -15.18
C THR A 9 -52.33 -17.35 -14.64
N ASN A 10 -51.64 -17.49 -13.49
CA ASN A 10 -52.20 -17.93 -12.19
C ASN A 10 -51.14 -18.55 -11.27
N ASN A 11 -50.75 -17.82 -10.21
CA ASN A 11 -50.72 -18.36 -8.84
C ASN A 11 -50.54 -17.25 -7.78
N ARG A 12 -51.66 -16.89 -7.12
CA ARG A 12 -51.84 -16.36 -5.74
C ARG A 12 -50.91 -15.21 -5.27
N ARG A 13 -51.34 -14.00 -4.85
CA ARG A 13 -52.64 -13.36 -4.50
C ARG A 13 -53.56 -14.08 -3.48
N ARG A 14 -53.63 -13.50 -2.25
CA ARG A 14 -54.67 -13.47 -1.19
C ARG A 14 -53.94 -13.00 0.09
N ARG A 15 -54.36 -12.05 0.95
CA ARG A 15 -55.52 -11.13 1.14
C ARG A 15 -54.95 -9.81 1.74
N LEU A 16 -55.44 -8.59 1.44
CA LEU A 16 -56.66 -7.91 1.93
C LEU A 16 -56.67 -7.85 3.47
N GLU A 17 -56.45 -6.68 4.10
CA GLU A 17 -57.41 -5.57 4.37
C GLU A 17 -58.35 -5.86 5.56
N THR A 18 -58.76 -4.80 6.30
CA THR A 18 -59.43 -4.71 7.64
C THR A 18 -58.41 -4.72 8.79
N ASP A 19 -58.23 -3.67 9.61
CA ASP A 19 -59.09 -2.78 10.42
C ASP A 19 -58.91 -3.10 11.90
N ASN A 20 -58.55 -2.05 12.67
CA ASN A 20 -58.85 -1.71 14.07
C ASN A 20 -59.05 -2.77 15.19
N SER A 21 -58.83 -2.27 16.41
CA SER A 21 -59.24 -2.77 17.74
C SER A 21 -58.56 -4.03 18.33
N GLU A 22 -57.90 -3.79 19.47
CA GLU A 22 -58.05 -4.48 20.77
C GLU A 22 -58.02 -6.02 20.88
N GLY A 23 -57.32 -6.53 21.92
CA GLY A 23 -57.53 -7.91 22.42
C GLY A 23 -56.32 -8.55 23.09
N ASP A 24 -56.17 -8.38 24.41
CA ASP A 24 -55.17 -9.07 25.24
C ASP A 24 -55.41 -10.58 25.39
N PHE A 25 -54.32 -11.35 25.55
CA PHE A 25 -54.27 -12.57 26.39
C PHE A 25 -52.82 -12.72 26.90
N LEU A 26 -52.46 -12.20 28.07
CA LEU A 26 -52.66 -12.73 29.44
C LEU A 26 -51.95 -14.06 29.76
N ILE A 27 -51.11 -14.00 30.81
CA ILE A 27 -50.76 -14.97 31.88
C ILE A 27 -49.41 -14.45 32.44
N GLN A 28 -49.23 -14.05 33.71
CA GLN A 28 -50.03 -14.24 34.92
C GLN A 28 -49.90 -13.06 35.90
N ASN A 29 -50.99 -12.78 36.64
CA ASN A 29 -51.18 -11.80 37.73
C ASN A 29 -50.54 -12.27 39.07
N PRO A 30 -50.66 -11.58 40.24
CA PRO A 30 -51.50 -10.41 40.64
C PRO A 30 -50.69 -9.26 41.34
N SER A 31 -51.20 -8.14 41.87
CA SER A 31 -52.55 -7.57 42.10
C SER A 31 -52.47 -6.05 42.40
N ASN A 32 -53.49 -5.29 41.97
CA ASN A 32 -54.20 -4.19 42.68
C ASN A 32 -53.41 -3.02 43.33
N ASN A 33 -53.83 -1.74 43.30
CA ASN A 33 -54.98 -1.08 42.68
C ASN A 33 -54.78 0.45 42.68
N VAL A 34 -55.33 1.14 41.66
CA VAL A 34 -56.04 2.45 41.70
C VAL A 34 -55.35 3.69 42.29
N ASP A 35 -55.09 4.65 41.39
CA ASP A 35 -55.30 6.10 41.45
C ASP A 35 -55.35 6.85 42.80
N GLY A 36 -54.61 7.98 42.87
CA GLY A 36 -54.73 8.92 43.98
C GLY A 36 -53.88 10.19 43.86
N THR A 37 -54.49 11.26 43.35
CA THR A 37 -54.00 12.64 43.44
C THR A 37 -53.73 13.08 44.89
N ILE A 38 -52.67 13.89 45.09
CA ILE A 38 -52.59 15.03 46.02
C ILE A 38 -53.16 14.81 47.44
N SER A 39 -52.31 14.59 48.45
CA SER A 39 -52.18 15.48 49.64
C SER A 39 -51.38 14.87 50.82
N ASN A 40 -50.55 15.75 51.42
CA ASN A 40 -50.23 15.92 52.86
C ASN A 40 -50.27 14.74 53.86
N SER A 41 -49.15 14.55 54.57
CA SER A 41 -48.96 14.67 56.05
C SER A 41 -47.76 13.80 56.48
N LEU A 42 -46.62 14.40 56.88
CA LEU A 42 -46.24 14.80 58.26
C LEU A 42 -45.87 13.59 59.16
N PRO A 43 -44.97 13.72 60.16
CA PRO A 43 -44.62 14.96 60.87
C PRO A 43 -43.09 15.22 61.15
N VAL A 44 -42.70 16.51 61.28
CA VAL A 44 -42.02 17.11 62.47
C VAL A 44 -40.58 16.63 62.79
N ASP A 45 -39.55 17.45 63.09
CA ASP A 45 -39.28 18.90 63.05
C ASP A 45 -37.73 19.09 63.25
N TYR A 46 -37.09 20.25 63.47
CA TYR A 46 -37.50 21.66 63.69
C TYR A 46 -36.59 22.60 62.86
N ASN A 47 -36.84 23.92 62.94
CA ASN A 47 -36.19 24.97 62.14
C ASN A 47 -35.44 26.02 63.03
N ILE A 48 -34.79 27.01 62.39
CA ILE A 48 -34.41 28.36 62.90
C ILE A 48 -32.94 28.61 63.33
N ASN A 49 -32.19 29.22 62.42
CA ASN A 49 -31.36 30.43 62.54
C ASN A 49 -30.93 30.95 63.96
N ARG A 50 -29.61 31.20 64.16
CA ARG A 50 -29.03 32.57 64.28
C ARG A 50 -27.55 32.61 64.71
N LEU A 51 -26.81 33.52 64.05
CA LEU A 51 -25.80 34.47 64.57
C LEU A 51 -24.64 34.01 65.49
N GLN A 52 -23.42 34.21 64.97
CA GLN A 52 -22.30 34.91 65.63
C GLN A 52 -22.08 34.75 67.16
N ARG A 53 -21.02 34.02 67.55
CA ARG A 53 -19.79 34.60 68.15
C ARG A 53 -18.79 33.54 68.64
N ASN A 54 -17.51 33.77 68.30
CA ASN A 54 -16.27 33.60 69.08
C ASN A 54 -15.95 32.35 69.96
N ASP A 55 -14.63 32.10 70.00
CA ASP A 55 -13.84 31.49 71.08
C ASP A 55 -13.86 29.96 71.27
N GLY A 56 -13.17 29.30 70.34
CA GLY A 56 -11.94 28.52 70.59
C GLY A 56 -11.80 27.62 71.84
N ARG A 57 -11.57 26.32 71.60
CA ARG A 57 -10.37 25.55 72.04
C ARG A 57 -10.42 24.09 71.56
N ASN A 58 -9.24 23.56 71.23
CA ASN A 58 -8.96 22.21 70.73
C ASN A 58 -9.74 21.07 71.42
N ARG A 59 -10.41 20.21 70.63
CA ARG A 59 -10.54 18.76 70.90
C ARG A 59 -10.54 17.96 69.60
N THR A 60 -9.75 16.89 69.58
CA THR A 60 -9.73 15.85 68.55
C THR A 60 -11.00 15.00 68.58
N ILE A 61 -11.52 14.62 67.41
CA ILE A 61 -12.61 13.65 67.27
C ILE A 61 -12.22 12.62 66.21
N SER A 62 -12.27 11.35 66.59
CA SER A 62 -12.08 10.18 65.74
C SER A 62 -13.43 9.62 65.30
N TYR A 63 -13.54 9.13 64.07
CA TYR A 63 -14.65 8.31 63.61
C TYR A 63 -14.15 6.97 63.08
N VAL A 64 -14.79 5.89 63.54
CA VAL A 64 -14.62 4.51 63.10
C VAL A 64 -15.75 4.19 62.12
N MET A 65 -15.52 3.35 61.10
CA MET A 65 -16.41 2.28 60.60
C MET A 65 -15.83 1.66 59.32
N ASN A 66 -15.00 0.61 59.48
CA ASN A 66 -15.09 -0.69 58.80
C ASN A 66 -13.80 -1.50 59.06
N ASP A 67 -13.97 -2.60 59.78
CA ASP A 67 -13.10 -3.77 60.01
C ASP A 67 -11.57 -3.61 59.93
N ASN A 68 -10.93 -3.74 61.10
CA ASN A 68 -9.54 -4.15 61.32
C ASN A 68 -8.40 -3.30 60.71
N GLN A 69 -8.13 -2.11 61.28
CA GLN A 69 -6.82 -1.69 61.84
C GLN A 69 -6.77 -0.18 62.16
N THR A 70 -6.10 0.20 63.24
CA THR A 70 -5.95 1.61 63.69
C THR A 70 -4.51 1.94 64.03
N ILE A 71 -3.97 3.04 63.48
CA ILE A 71 -2.72 3.68 63.92
C ILE A 71 -2.92 5.21 63.91
N GLN A 72 -2.54 5.89 64.99
CA GLN A 72 -2.63 7.35 65.17
C GLN A 72 -1.24 7.98 65.28
N VAL A 73 -1.01 9.16 64.66
CA VAL A 73 0.07 10.10 65.02
C VAL A 73 -0.44 11.55 64.87
N SER A 74 0.05 12.46 65.70
CA SER A 74 -0.54 13.79 66.02
C SER A 74 -0.09 14.97 65.13
N SER A 75 -0.78 16.11 65.28
CA SER A 75 -0.55 17.37 64.55
C SER A 75 -0.24 18.56 65.47
N ASP A 76 0.60 19.48 64.97
CA ASP A 76 1.00 20.78 65.54
C ASP A 76 1.81 21.50 64.41
N ARG A 77 1.60 22.75 63.95
CA ARG A 77 0.65 23.84 64.28
C ARG A 77 0.16 24.59 63.02
N LEU A 78 -0.98 25.26 63.16
CA LEU A 78 -1.46 26.43 62.39
C LEU A 78 -1.57 27.61 63.39
N PRO A 79 -1.56 28.89 62.97
CA PRO A 79 -2.79 29.58 62.49
C PRO A 79 -2.47 30.73 61.48
N TYR A 80 -3.35 31.60 60.95
CA TYR A 80 -4.82 31.79 60.83
C TYR A 80 -5.09 32.16 59.33
N HIS A 81 -6.29 32.38 58.77
CA HIS A 81 -7.67 32.55 59.28
C HIS A 81 -8.64 31.62 58.50
N ASN A 82 -9.90 32.02 58.21
CA ASN A 82 -10.95 31.16 57.61
C ASN A 82 -12.14 32.03 57.07
N PRO A 83 -13.25 31.51 56.49
CA PRO A 83 -13.48 31.04 55.10
C PRO A 83 -14.83 31.64 54.55
N PRO A 84 -15.86 30.94 53.97
CA PRO A 84 -15.93 29.75 53.09
C PRO A 84 -16.88 29.88 51.85
N SER A 85 -16.60 29.12 50.77
CA SER A 85 -17.65 28.42 49.99
C SER A 85 -17.06 27.26 49.16
N LEU A 86 -17.25 26.04 49.65
CA LEU A 86 -16.88 24.72 49.07
C LEU A 86 -18.16 24.04 48.49
N PRO A 87 -18.14 22.82 47.92
CA PRO A 87 -17.02 22.01 47.39
C PRO A 87 -17.29 21.32 46.01
N ALA A 88 -16.23 20.97 45.28
CA ALA A 88 -16.15 19.71 44.52
C ALA A 88 -14.68 19.27 44.30
N SER A 89 -14.23 18.37 45.19
CA SER A 89 -13.36 17.19 44.95
C SER A 89 -12.58 17.04 43.61
N ARG A 90 -11.34 16.53 43.57
CA ARG A 90 -10.52 15.82 44.60
C ARG A 90 -9.05 15.74 44.12
N ALA A 91 -8.13 15.52 45.06
CA ALA A 91 -6.73 15.07 44.88
C ALA A 91 -5.70 16.06 44.29
N ALA A 92 -4.86 16.60 45.16
CA ALA A 92 -3.54 17.14 44.85
C ALA A 92 -2.50 16.66 45.88
N SER A 93 -1.23 16.60 45.46
CA SER A 93 0.00 16.58 46.29
C SER A 93 0.45 15.29 47.02
N VAL A 94 1.68 15.38 47.57
CA VAL A 94 2.52 14.39 48.32
C VAL A 94 3.08 13.24 47.41
N ILE A 95 4.37 12.85 47.37
CA ILE A 95 5.45 12.71 48.40
C ILE A 95 6.90 12.85 47.82
N SER A 96 7.83 13.33 48.65
CA SER A 96 9.32 13.12 48.66
C SER A 96 10.27 13.85 47.68
N ILE A 97 11.03 14.79 48.26
CA ILE A 97 12.34 15.28 47.78
C ILE A 97 13.45 14.39 48.41
N ARG A 98 14.31 13.71 47.62
CA ARG A 98 15.73 13.34 47.96
C ARG A 98 16.43 12.37 46.96
N SER A 99 16.67 12.79 45.70
CA SER A 99 17.80 12.28 44.87
C SER A 99 17.85 12.96 43.48
N ALA A 100 17.89 14.30 43.43
CA ALA A 100 17.65 14.99 42.18
C ALA A 100 18.85 15.00 41.22
N THR A 101 18.60 14.60 39.97
CA THR A 101 19.59 14.62 38.87
C THR A 101 19.75 16.03 38.29
N GLU A 102 20.80 16.25 37.48
CA GLU A 102 21.05 17.55 36.83
C GLU A 102 19.90 17.97 35.88
N GLN A 103 19.15 16.99 35.38
CA GLN A 103 18.01 17.18 34.47
C GLN A 103 16.78 17.79 35.18
N GLU A 104 16.40 17.29 36.35
CA GLU A 104 15.32 17.88 37.17
C GLU A 104 15.66 19.31 37.61
N ARG A 105 16.96 19.60 37.84
CA ARG A 105 17.44 20.93 38.19
C ARG A 105 17.21 21.96 37.06
N MET A 106 17.18 21.51 35.80
CA MET A 106 16.92 22.35 34.63
C MET A 106 15.41 22.59 34.41
N GLU A 107 14.56 21.60 34.68
CA GLU A 107 13.10 21.77 34.65
C GLU A 107 12.61 22.80 35.68
N HIS A 108 13.14 22.73 36.91
CA HIS A 108 12.86 23.73 37.94
C HIS A 108 13.31 25.16 37.55
N HIS A 109 14.37 25.30 36.76
CA HIS A 109 14.84 26.61 36.29
C HIS A 109 13.87 27.22 35.26
N ASN A 110 13.41 26.41 34.31
CA ASN A 110 12.44 26.86 33.29
C ASN A 110 11.08 27.24 33.89
N MET A 111 10.66 26.56 34.97
CA MET A 111 9.44 26.92 35.71
C MET A 111 9.55 28.29 36.41
N ALA A 112 10.73 28.63 36.95
CA ALA A 112 10.99 29.92 37.59
C ALA A 112 10.97 31.10 36.61
N ILE A 113 11.30 30.87 35.33
CA ILE A 113 11.24 31.89 34.28
C ILE A 113 9.79 32.28 33.95
N ARG A 114 8.86 31.32 33.88
CA ARG A 114 7.42 31.61 33.70
C ARG A 114 6.84 32.47 34.83
N TYR A 115 7.16 32.14 36.08
CA TYR A 115 6.65 32.86 37.24
C TYR A 115 7.01 34.36 37.24
N ARG A 116 8.20 34.72 36.74
CA ARG A 116 8.66 36.11 36.66
C ARG A 116 7.97 36.94 35.57
N LEU A 117 7.44 36.31 34.52
CA LEU A 117 6.78 37.03 33.43
C LEU A 117 5.36 37.45 33.82
N PHE A 118 4.59 36.56 34.43
CA PHE A 118 3.24 36.88 34.92
C PHE A 118 3.26 37.94 36.04
N ASN A 119 4.25 37.90 36.94
CA ASN A 119 4.46 38.94 37.96
C ASN A 119 4.79 40.34 37.40
N ARG A 120 5.09 40.49 36.10
CA ARG A 120 5.31 41.80 35.47
C ARG A 120 4.06 42.40 34.82
N LEU A 121 3.03 41.60 34.56
CA LEU A 121 1.84 42.03 33.80
C LEU A 121 0.66 42.44 34.69
N ASP A 122 0.63 42.01 35.96
CA ASP A 122 -0.28 42.56 36.97
C ASP A 122 0.47 42.85 38.29
N PRO A 123 1.09 44.04 38.45
CA PRO A 123 1.93 44.34 39.63
C PRO A 123 1.18 44.48 40.97
N GLY A 124 -0.14 44.25 41.00
CA GLY A 124 -0.93 44.36 42.23
C GLY A 124 -2.41 43.95 42.11
N GLY A 125 -2.86 43.44 40.97
CA GLY A 125 -4.25 43.04 40.73
C GLY A 125 -4.51 41.55 40.92
N SER A 126 -5.58 41.25 41.65
CA SER A 126 -6.24 39.95 41.66
C SER A 126 -7.12 39.73 40.41
N ARG A 127 -6.84 40.43 39.30
CA ARG A 127 -7.72 40.54 38.12
C ARG A 127 -7.23 39.75 36.91
N LEU A 128 -5.93 39.45 36.83
CA LEU A 128 -5.34 38.59 35.79
C LEU A 128 -5.03 37.18 36.30
N ILE A 129 -6.06 36.49 36.82
CA ILE A 129 -6.02 35.04 36.99
C ILE A 129 -6.02 34.43 35.58
N MET A 130 -4.99 33.64 35.25
CA MET A 130 -4.93 32.92 33.98
C MET A 130 -6.13 31.95 33.90
N PRO A 131 -7.03 32.06 32.92
CA PRO A 131 -8.14 31.14 32.81
C PRO A 131 -7.65 29.71 32.54
N ASP A 132 -8.26 28.71 33.19
CA ASP A 132 -7.86 27.28 33.13
C ASP A 132 -7.92 26.63 31.73
N HIS A 133 -8.32 27.41 30.71
CA HIS A 133 -8.41 27.01 29.29
C HIS A 133 -7.36 27.68 28.39
N VAL A 134 -6.44 28.48 28.93
CA VAL A 134 -5.33 29.08 28.17
C VAL A 134 -4.15 28.11 28.16
N LEU A 135 -3.90 27.45 27.03
CA LEU A 135 -2.79 26.51 26.91
C LEU A 135 -1.42 27.22 26.97
N PRO A 136 -0.44 26.65 27.68
CA PRO A 136 0.95 27.08 27.63
C PRO A 136 1.55 27.18 26.21
N ASP A 137 2.56 28.03 26.11
CA ASP A 137 3.51 28.19 24.99
C ASP A 137 4.16 26.88 24.49
N GLN A 138 4.12 25.80 25.29
CA GLN A 138 4.65 24.46 25.00
C GLN A 138 3.88 23.72 23.90
N PHE A 139 2.62 24.09 23.65
CA PHE A 139 1.74 23.36 22.73
C PHE A 139 1.96 23.73 21.25
N PHE A 140 3.03 24.46 20.94
CA PHE A 140 3.60 24.55 19.61
C PHE A 140 5.03 24.02 19.61
N SER A 141 5.39 23.32 18.53
CA SER A 141 6.79 23.06 18.18
C SER A 141 7.46 24.38 17.78
N ILE A 142 7.75 25.20 18.79
CA ILE A 142 8.68 26.30 18.68
C ILE A 142 10.06 25.65 18.61
N LEU A 143 10.68 25.74 17.43
CA LEU A 143 12.08 25.39 17.26
C LEU A 143 12.90 26.15 18.32
N PRO A 144 13.83 25.51 19.04
CA PRO A 144 14.62 26.15 20.09
C PRO A 144 15.65 27.10 19.48
N PHE A 145 15.17 28.27 19.06
CA PHE A 145 15.96 29.45 18.77
C PHE A 145 15.93 30.35 20.01
N ASP A 146 16.75 30.02 21.00
CA ASP A 146 16.83 30.68 22.32
C ASP A 146 17.43 32.10 22.29
N ASP A 147 17.39 32.77 21.12
CA ASP A 147 18.19 33.96 20.80
C ASP A 147 17.35 35.13 20.20
N PHE A 148 16.01 35.05 20.24
CA PHE A 148 15.10 36.08 19.71
C PHE A 148 14.09 36.58 20.74
N ARG A 149 14.59 37.29 21.75
CA ARG A 149 13.84 37.91 22.86
C ARG A 149 13.22 39.28 22.52
N ASP A 150 12.80 39.47 21.27
CA ASP A 150 12.20 40.73 20.80
C ASP A 150 10.68 40.58 20.62
N ASP A 151 9.91 41.10 21.58
CA ASP A 151 8.44 41.11 21.64
C ASP A 151 7.77 42.05 20.60
N GLY A 152 8.35 42.16 19.40
CA GLY A 152 7.84 42.96 18.31
C GLY A 152 8.06 42.29 16.97
N GLY A 153 6.98 42.06 16.21
CA GLY A 153 7.06 41.53 14.85
C GLY A 153 7.95 42.41 13.97
N LYS A 154 9.15 41.92 13.64
CA LYS A 154 10.16 42.69 12.91
C LYS A 154 9.89 42.78 11.40
N GLN A 155 9.10 41.85 10.85
CA GLN A 155 8.91 41.72 9.42
C GLN A 155 7.66 42.48 8.96
N GLY A 156 7.81 43.28 7.90
CA GLY A 156 6.65 43.87 7.21
C GLY A 156 5.96 42.85 6.31
N SER A 157 4.67 43.08 6.02
CA SER A 157 3.83 42.19 5.21
C SER A 157 4.45 41.65 3.92
N ILE A 158 5.20 42.47 3.18
CA ILE A 158 5.86 42.02 1.95
C ILE A 158 6.91 40.93 2.22
N VAL A 159 7.68 41.06 3.32
CA VAL A 159 8.69 40.06 3.73
C VAL A 159 8.02 38.77 4.18
N THR A 160 6.92 38.85 4.92
CA THR A 160 6.15 37.68 5.33
C THR A 160 5.51 36.96 4.14
N ILE A 161 4.93 37.69 3.17
CA ILE A 161 4.41 37.14 1.91
C ILE A 161 5.52 36.41 1.15
N PHE A 162 6.67 37.06 0.95
CA PHE A 162 7.81 36.43 0.28
C PHE A 162 8.37 35.24 1.06
N SER A 163 8.37 35.26 2.40
CA SER A 163 8.77 34.10 3.20
C SER A 163 7.81 32.92 2.99
N ILE A 164 6.50 33.16 3.02
CA ILE A 164 5.46 32.14 2.77
C ILE A 164 5.61 31.55 1.36
N TRP A 165 5.80 32.40 0.36
CA TRP A 165 6.03 32.00 -1.02
C TRP A 165 7.33 31.20 -1.18
N ASN A 166 8.46 31.68 -0.65
CA ASN A 166 9.76 30.97 -0.69
C ASN A 166 9.76 29.63 0.05
N THR A 167 8.95 29.46 1.11
CA THR A 167 8.85 28.17 1.81
C THR A 167 8.06 27.13 1.00
N MET A 168 7.08 27.55 0.18
CA MET A 168 6.35 26.64 -0.72
C MET A 168 7.09 26.41 -2.05
N MET A 169 7.73 27.45 -2.61
CA MET A 169 8.45 27.33 -3.88
C MET A 169 9.76 26.58 -3.73
N GLY A 170 10.03 25.67 -4.67
CA GLY A 170 11.26 24.90 -4.69
C GLY A 170 11.19 23.76 -5.69
N THR A 171 11.78 22.62 -5.33
CA THR A 171 11.89 21.42 -6.17
C THR A 171 10.55 20.88 -6.68
N SER A 172 9.44 21.14 -5.97
CA SER A 172 8.07 20.84 -6.41
C SER A 172 7.74 21.38 -7.82
N LEU A 173 8.30 22.54 -8.19
CA LEU A 173 8.07 23.18 -9.49
C LEU A 173 8.52 22.29 -10.66
N LEU A 174 9.57 21.48 -10.46
CA LEU A 174 10.17 20.59 -11.46
C LEU A 174 9.26 19.43 -11.86
N ALA A 175 8.33 19.05 -10.98
CA ALA A 175 7.39 17.96 -11.20
C ALA A 175 6.01 18.42 -11.71
N MET A 176 5.74 19.72 -11.74
CA MET A 176 4.41 20.23 -12.14
C MET A 176 3.98 19.85 -13.56
N PRO A 177 4.83 19.93 -14.61
CA PRO A 177 4.41 19.56 -15.96
C PRO A 177 4.08 18.07 -16.10
N TRP A 178 4.82 17.20 -15.39
CA TRP A 178 4.52 15.77 -15.31
C TRP A 178 3.24 15.51 -14.52
N ALA A 179 3.06 16.14 -13.36
CA ALA A 179 1.87 15.98 -12.55
C ALA A 179 0.61 16.43 -13.31
N LEU A 180 0.69 17.54 -14.06
CA LEU A 180 -0.37 18.00 -14.96
C LEU A 180 -0.66 16.98 -16.07
N SER A 181 0.37 16.33 -16.64
CA SER A 181 0.19 15.29 -17.67
C SER A 181 -0.54 14.04 -17.17
N GLN A 182 -0.54 13.77 -15.87
CA GLN A 182 -1.31 12.66 -15.27
C GLN A 182 -2.81 12.99 -15.11
N ALA A 183 -3.18 14.25 -14.88
CA ALA A 183 -4.57 14.69 -14.78
C ALA A 183 -5.19 15.09 -16.13
N GLY A 184 -4.38 15.50 -17.09
CA GLY A 184 -4.83 16.13 -18.34
C GLY A 184 -5.00 17.64 -18.18
N PHE A 185 -5.06 18.37 -19.30
CA PHE A 185 -4.90 19.83 -19.31
C PHE A 185 -5.96 20.58 -18.47
N ILE A 186 -7.24 20.33 -18.74
CA ILE A 186 -8.35 21.05 -18.10
C ILE A 186 -8.51 20.61 -16.66
N LEU A 187 -8.64 19.30 -16.44
CA LEU A 187 -8.81 18.73 -15.10
C LEU A 187 -7.63 19.11 -14.19
N GLY A 188 -6.40 19.04 -14.71
CA GLY A 188 -5.20 19.39 -13.95
C GLY A 188 -5.13 20.87 -13.59
N SER A 189 -5.47 21.78 -14.51
CA SER A 189 -5.48 23.22 -14.24
C SER A 189 -6.50 23.59 -13.16
N PHE A 190 -7.70 22.99 -13.20
CA PHE A 190 -8.69 23.15 -12.13
C PHE A 190 -8.23 22.57 -10.78
N LEU A 191 -7.53 21.42 -10.78
CA LEU A 191 -7.02 20.82 -9.55
C LEU A 191 -5.88 21.62 -8.91
N ILE A 192 -5.02 22.29 -9.69
CA ILE A 192 -3.98 23.20 -9.15
C ILE A 192 -4.62 24.31 -8.31
N LEU A 193 -5.68 24.95 -8.82
CA LEU A 193 -6.41 26.02 -8.12
C LEU A 193 -7.27 25.49 -6.98
N GLY A 194 -7.97 24.36 -7.19
CA GLY A 194 -8.82 23.73 -6.17
C GLY A 194 -8.02 23.27 -4.94
N MET A 195 -6.87 22.61 -5.15
CA MET A 195 -5.98 22.22 -4.07
C MET A 195 -5.35 23.42 -3.36
N ALA A 196 -5.02 24.51 -4.08
CA ALA A 196 -4.55 25.74 -3.46
C ALA A 196 -5.60 26.35 -2.52
N GLY A 197 -6.86 26.43 -2.97
CA GLY A 197 -7.97 26.96 -2.17
C GLY A 197 -8.27 26.11 -0.94
N LEU A 198 -8.25 24.78 -1.07
CA LEU A 198 -8.43 23.86 0.06
C LEU A 198 -7.27 23.94 1.06
N ALA A 199 -6.02 23.97 0.59
CA ALA A 199 -4.83 24.07 1.45
C ALA A 199 -4.74 25.44 2.16
N LEU A 200 -5.09 26.53 1.46
CA LEU A 200 -5.23 27.86 2.05
C LEU A 200 -6.31 27.88 3.14
N TYR A 201 -7.48 27.25 2.90
CA TYR A 201 -8.53 27.15 3.90
C TYR A 201 -8.07 26.40 5.16
N THR A 202 -7.39 25.25 5.01
CA THR A 202 -6.92 24.48 6.17
C THR A 202 -5.75 25.16 6.89
N ALA A 203 -4.83 25.82 6.16
CA ALA A 203 -3.80 26.66 6.77
C ALA A 203 -4.41 27.84 7.54
N TYR A 204 -5.43 28.51 6.99
CA TYR A 204 -6.18 29.56 7.67
C TYR A 204 -6.88 29.05 8.95
N ARG A 205 -7.40 27.81 8.96
CA ARG A 205 -7.97 27.20 10.18
C ARG A 205 -6.95 26.94 11.28
N ILE A 206 -5.70 26.60 10.92
CA ILE A 206 -4.58 26.54 11.88
C ILE A 206 -4.31 27.95 12.44
N VAL A 207 -4.15 28.97 11.58
CA VAL A 207 -3.88 30.36 12.00
C VAL A 207 -4.99 30.95 12.85
N GLN A 208 -6.25 30.60 12.59
CA GLN A 208 -7.39 31.03 13.39
C GLN A 208 -7.43 30.33 14.78
N SER A 209 -6.65 29.26 14.98
CA SER A 209 -6.62 28.45 16.20
C SER A 209 -5.24 28.56 16.90
N PRO A 210 -4.84 29.76 17.36
CA PRO A 210 -3.58 29.94 18.10
C PRO A 210 -3.63 29.33 19.50
N ASP A 211 -4.83 29.06 20.02
CA ASP A 211 -5.03 28.28 21.25
C ASP A 211 -4.80 26.81 20.89
N GLY A 212 -3.69 26.23 21.34
CA GLY A 212 -3.31 24.85 21.04
C GLY A 212 -4.42 23.85 21.39
N LEU A 213 -4.47 22.72 20.67
CA LEU A 213 -5.58 21.80 20.86
C LEU A 213 -5.42 21.02 22.18
N LEU A 214 -6.28 21.34 23.16
CA LEU A 214 -6.55 20.50 24.34
C LEU A 214 -7.21 19.17 23.90
N MET A 215 -6.42 18.32 23.25
CA MET A 215 -6.72 16.91 23.07
C MET A 215 -6.29 16.17 24.34
N PRO A 216 -7.23 15.63 25.13
CA PRO A 216 -6.86 14.58 26.06
C PRO A 216 -6.40 13.34 25.26
N VAL A 217 -5.53 12.54 25.89
CA VAL A 217 -4.98 11.26 25.41
C VAL A 217 -3.76 11.36 24.49
N ASN A 218 -2.65 10.81 24.98
CA ASN A 218 -1.28 10.79 24.44
C ASN A 218 -1.10 10.37 22.96
N SER A 219 -2.12 9.82 22.29
CA SER A 219 -1.99 9.30 20.92
C SER A 219 -1.88 10.39 19.85
N GLY A 220 -2.47 11.57 20.07
CA GLY A 220 -2.51 12.65 19.07
C GLY A 220 -1.14 13.25 18.75
N GLU A 221 -0.32 13.48 19.78
CA GLU A 221 0.99 14.13 19.65
C GLU A 221 1.99 13.26 18.89
N TYR A 222 2.16 11.99 19.29
CA TYR A 222 3.04 11.04 18.59
C TYR A 222 2.63 10.87 17.13
N THR A 223 1.31 10.78 16.86
CA THR A 223 0.78 10.69 15.48
C THR A 223 1.18 11.92 14.68
N SER A 224 1.00 13.12 15.25
CA SER A 224 1.38 14.38 14.63
C SER A 224 2.89 14.40 14.33
N VAL A 225 3.78 14.20 15.32
CA VAL A 225 5.23 14.29 15.06
C VAL A 225 5.71 13.21 14.09
N PHE A 226 5.17 11.99 14.16
CA PHE A 226 5.48 10.89 13.23
C PHE A 226 5.22 11.27 11.76
N PHE A 227 4.04 11.79 11.44
CA PHE A 227 3.75 12.22 10.06
C PHE A 227 4.56 13.45 9.63
N SER A 228 5.01 14.31 10.56
CA SER A 228 5.92 15.43 10.26
C SER A 228 7.29 14.91 9.85
N ILE A 229 7.84 13.95 10.63
CA ILE A 229 9.12 13.31 10.31
C ILE A 229 9.06 12.61 8.95
N ILE A 230 7.97 11.89 8.62
CA ILE A 230 7.77 11.29 7.28
C ILE A 230 7.80 12.36 6.17
N THR A 231 7.14 13.49 6.38
CA THR A 231 7.05 14.57 5.38
C THR A 231 8.43 15.21 5.14
N LEU A 232 9.15 15.53 6.21
CA LEU A 232 10.50 16.10 6.15
C LEU A 232 11.51 15.11 5.55
N LEU A 233 11.43 13.84 5.94
CA LEU A 233 12.25 12.75 5.38
C LEU A 233 12.03 12.64 3.87
N GLY A 234 10.79 12.72 3.40
CA GLY A 234 10.49 12.74 1.97
C GLY A 234 11.10 13.92 1.21
N GLY A 235 11.13 15.10 1.83
CA GLY A 235 11.87 16.25 1.32
C GLY A 235 13.35 15.93 1.13
N VAL A 236 13.99 15.31 2.13
CA VAL A 236 15.40 14.85 2.06
C VAL A 236 15.61 13.82 0.95
N LEU A 237 14.73 12.82 0.78
CA LEU A 237 14.83 11.82 -0.29
C LEU A 237 14.77 12.47 -1.68
N VAL A 238 13.78 13.35 -1.90
CA VAL A 238 13.62 14.06 -3.18
C VAL A 238 14.82 14.97 -3.48
N TYR A 239 15.33 15.69 -2.46
CA TYR A 239 16.51 16.53 -2.62
C TYR A 239 17.74 15.68 -2.99
N TRP A 240 17.91 14.49 -2.41
CA TRP A 240 19.04 13.62 -2.74
C TRP A 240 19.02 13.12 -4.18
N VAL A 241 17.85 12.69 -4.67
CA VAL A 241 17.66 12.27 -6.07
C VAL A 241 17.94 13.44 -7.03
N LEU A 242 17.38 14.63 -6.75
CA LEU A 242 17.56 15.81 -7.61
C LEU A 242 18.99 16.37 -7.57
N MET A 243 19.64 16.43 -6.41
CA MET A 243 21.05 16.84 -6.32
C MET A 243 21.97 15.88 -7.08
N SER A 244 21.73 14.56 -6.99
CA SER A 244 22.52 13.56 -7.74
C SER A 244 22.37 13.75 -9.25
N ASN A 245 21.13 13.99 -9.71
CA ASN A 245 20.83 14.31 -11.11
C ASN A 245 21.51 15.60 -11.59
N PHE A 246 21.37 16.69 -10.83
CA PHE A 246 21.96 17.98 -11.21
C PHE A 246 23.48 17.98 -11.13
N LEU A 247 24.08 17.30 -10.14
CA LEU A 247 25.53 17.15 -10.05
C LEU A 247 26.08 16.38 -11.26
N TYR A 248 25.46 15.26 -11.64
CA TYR A 248 25.85 14.49 -12.82
C TYR A 248 25.87 15.34 -14.09
N TYR A 249 24.74 15.98 -14.44
CA TYR A 249 24.65 16.81 -15.65
C TYR A 249 25.54 18.05 -15.61
N THR A 250 25.72 18.68 -14.43
CA THR A 250 26.58 19.86 -14.28
C THR A 250 28.05 19.49 -14.51
N VAL A 251 28.53 18.39 -13.91
CA VAL A 251 29.91 17.93 -14.09
C VAL A 251 30.17 17.48 -15.52
N ASN A 252 29.20 16.81 -16.19
CA ASN A 252 29.34 16.48 -17.61
C ASN A 252 29.54 17.74 -18.47
N VAL A 253 28.78 18.82 -18.24
CA VAL A 253 28.96 20.08 -18.97
C VAL A 253 30.34 20.70 -18.73
N PHE A 254 30.87 20.65 -17.50
CA PHE A 254 32.23 21.13 -17.22
C PHE A 254 33.31 20.23 -17.83
N HIS A 255 33.14 18.91 -17.79
CA HIS A 255 34.05 17.94 -18.40
C HIS A 255 34.11 18.15 -19.92
N ASP A 256 32.95 18.23 -20.58
CA ASP A 256 32.85 18.49 -22.01
C ASP A 256 33.47 19.86 -22.37
N ALA A 257 33.24 20.91 -21.56
CA ALA A 257 33.82 22.24 -21.80
C ALA A 257 35.34 22.31 -21.57
N LEU A 258 35.92 21.38 -20.81
CA LEU A 258 37.38 21.29 -20.57
C LEU A 258 38.12 20.47 -21.64
N GLN A 259 37.41 19.70 -22.48
CA GLN A 259 38.05 18.94 -23.55
C GLN A 259 38.53 19.85 -24.70
N PRO A 260 39.77 19.69 -25.20
CA PRO A 260 40.38 20.64 -26.15
C PRO A 260 39.73 20.69 -27.54
N ASN A 261 38.83 19.75 -27.87
CA ASN A 261 38.11 19.68 -29.15
C ASN A 261 36.60 19.95 -29.03
N SER A 262 36.15 20.56 -27.94
CA SER A 262 34.72 20.65 -27.62
C SER A 262 33.95 21.63 -28.51
N THR A 263 33.02 21.11 -29.31
CA THR A 263 32.05 21.89 -30.11
C THR A 263 30.76 22.20 -29.35
N THR A 264 30.74 21.98 -28.03
CA THR A 264 29.55 22.09 -27.16
C THR A 264 29.03 23.51 -26.94
N ILE A 265 29.78 24.53 -27.38
CA ILE A 265 29.22 25.84 -27.71
C ILE A 265 29.04 25.90 -29.23
N PRO A 266 27.93 25.39 -29.80
CA PRO A 266 27.57 25.75 -31.15
C PRO A 266 27.33 27.26 -31.16
N SER A 267 28.19 27.99 -31.87
CA SER A 267 27.90 29.40 -32.20
C SER A 267 26.47 29.50 -32.74
N MET A 268 25.77 30.60 -32.42
CA MET A 268 24.32 30.74 -32.59
C MET A 268 23.84 30.76 -34.06
N ALA A 269 24.69 30.35 -35.00
CA ALA A 269 24.56 30.47 -36.45
C ALA A 269 23.91 29.25 -37.15
N ASN A 270 23.71 28.10 -36.48
CA ASN A 270 23.23 26.87 -37.14
C ASN A 270 22.18 26.05 -36.33
N LYS A 271 21.27 26.71 -35.59
CA LYS A 271 20.09 26.04 -35.02
C LYS A 271 19.06 25.73 -36.11
N THR A 272 19.02 24.49 -36.59
CA THR A 272 18.02 24.00 -37.56
C THR A 272 16.75 23.42 -36.92
N PHE A 273 16.78 23.14 -35.61
CA PHE A 273 15.61 22.68 -34.85
C PHE A 273 15.07 23.77 -33.93
N LYS A 274 13.73 23.90 -33.88
CA LYS A 274 13.03 24.92 -33.08
C LYS A 274 13.00 24.63 -31.58
N CYS A 275 13.30 23.40 -31.14
CA CYS A 275 13.14 22.98 -29.75
C CYS A 275 13.88 21.65 -29.51
N ASP A 276 15.09 21.71 -28.95
CA ASP A 276 15.87 20.50 -28.61
C ASP A 276 15.35 19.88 -27.30
N VAL A 277 14.31 19.07 -27.42
CA VAL A 277 13.66 18.36 -26.32
C VAL A 277 13.74 16.85 -26.52
N TYR A 278 14.33 16.18 -25.53
CA TYR A 278 14.64 14.76 -25.55
C TYR A 278 13.59 13.92 -24.83
N CYS A 279 13.40 12.69 -25.31
CA CYS A 279 12.73 11.65 -24.56
C CYS A 279 13.79 10.71 -23.95
N PRO A 280 13.89 10.58 -22.62
CA PRO A 280 14.76 9.56 -22.04
C PRO A 280 14.28 8.17 -22.49
N MET A 281 15.22 7.37 -23.03
CA MET A 281 14.95 6.13 -23.76
C MET A 281 14.31 4.99 -22.94
N GLU A 282 14.15 5.15 -21.62
CA GLU A 282 13.45 4.18 -20.75
C GLU A 282 11.96 3.98 -21.14
N PHE A 283 11.39 4.82 -22.01
CA PHE A 283 10.01 4.70 -22.50
C PHE A 283 9.85 4.23 -23.97
N VAL A 284 10.94 3.96 -24.71
CA VAL A 284 10.88 3.85 -26.19
C VAL A 284 10.91 2.41 -26.71
N GLN A 285 11.07 1.39 -25.86
CA GLN A 285 11.36 0.03 -26.32
C GLN A 285 10.18 -0.73 -26.97
N GLU A 286 8.97 -0.17 -27.04
CA GLU A 286 7.83 -0.80 -27.71
C GLU A 286 7.02 0.20 -28.57
N LYS A 287 6.81 -0.19 -29.85
CA LYS A 287 5.96 0.45 -30.88
C LYS A 287 6.51 1.63 -31.71
N VAL A 288 7.59 1.40 -32.47
CA VAL A 288 7.61 1.80 -33.90
C VAL A 288 8.27 0.70 -34.74
N SER A 289 7.50 0.05 -35.60
CA SER A 289 8.00 -0.82 -36.65
C SER A 289 7.96 -0.09 -38.00
N TYR A 290 9.12 0.37 -38.47
CA TYR A 290 9.36 0.70 -39.87
C TYR A 290 10.72 0.10 -40.28
N PRO A 291 10.87 -0.41 -41.51
CA PRO A 291 12.09 -1.04 -41.96
C PRO A 291 13.19 0.00 -42.28
N ASP A 292 14.42 -0.51 -42.37
CA ASP A 292 15.56 0.13 -43.04
C ASP A 292 16.05 1.48 -42.50
N PHE A 293 16.59 1.48 -41.27
CA PHE A 293 17.74 2.34 -40.94
C PHE A 293 18.72 1.64 -39.99
N THR A 294 19.87 1.23 -40.54
CA THR A 294 20.96 0.57 -39.81
C THR A 294 21.87 1.61 -39.12
N PHE A 295 21.59 2.00 -37.87
CA PHE A 295 22.58 2.75 -37.08
C PHE A 295 22.62 2.41 -35.59
N TYR A 296 23.79 1.93 -35.17
CA TYR A 296 24.41 1.93 -33.85
C TYR A 296 23.63 1.40 -32.63
N ASN A 297 24.05 0.22 -32.17
CA ASN A 297 23.63 -0.40 -30.91
C ASN A 297 24.74 -0.24 -29.84
N PRO A 298 24.65 0.72 -28.90
CA PRO A 298 25.70 0.98 -27.93
C PRO A 298 25.58 0.05 -26.70
N LYS A 299 25.74 -1.27 -26.91
CA LYS A 299 26.10 -2.30 -25.90
C LYS A 299 26.22 -3.72 -26.48
N VAL A 300 26.86 -3.87 -27.63
CA VAL A 300 27.39 -5.17 -28.09
C VAL A 300 28.83 -5.00 -28.57
N TYR A 301 29.76 -4.79 -27.63
CA TYR A 301 31.14 -5.20 -27.85
C TYR A 301 31.27 -6.65 -27.44
N THR A 302 31.09 -7.52 -28.44
CA THR A 302 31.47 -8.93 -28.34
C THR A 302 32.94 -9.04 -27.98
N LYS A 303 33.21 -9.91 -27.01
CA LYS A 303 34.54 -10.29 -26.53
C LYS A 303 35.35 -10.92 -27.66
N ASN A 304 36.03 -10.11 -28.47
CA ASN A 304 36.98 -10.53 -29.50
C ASN A 304 37.96 -9.40 -29.87
N LYS A 305 38.78 -9.00 -28.91
CA LYS A 305 40.14 -8.54 -29.20
C LYS A 305 41.09 -9.14 -28.17
N LEU A 306 41.84 -10.14 -28.61
CA LEU A 306 43.07 -10.57 -27.96
C LEU A 306 44.12 -9.46 -28.13
N THR A 307 45.11 -9.40 -27.24
CA THR A 307 46.22 -8.41 -27.09
C THR A 307 45.96 -7.26 -26.12
N ASP A 308 46.46 -7.46 -24.90
CA ASP A 308 47.40 -6.60 -24.17
C ASP A 308 47.11 -5.09 -24.15
N ASP A 309 46.48 -4.60 -23.08
CA ASP A 309 47.16 -3.84 -22.00
C ASP A 309 46.14 -3.30 -20.96
N ASP A 310 46.61 -3.00 -19.74
CA ASP A 310 45.79 -2.66 -18.57
C ASP A 310 45.12 -1.26 -18.65
N GLU A 311 44.12 -1.07 -19.52
CA GLU A 311 43.35 0.19 -19.59
C GLU A 311 42.33 0.38 -18.45
N SER A 312 42.89 0.69 -17.28
CA SER A 312 42.32 1.46 -16.16
C SER A 312 40.86 1.24 -15.75
N PHE A 313 40.69 0.69 -14.54
CA PHE A 313 39.45 0.76 -13.75
C PHE A 313 38.93 2.20 -13.50
N PHE A 314 39.76 3.21 -13.78
CA PHE A 314 39.51 4.64 -13.52
C PHE A 314 38.96 5.42 -14.73
N SER A 315 38.49 4.77 -15.80
CA SER A 315 37.83 5.49 -16.91
C SER A 315 36.61 6.30 -16.43
N TYR A 316 36.43 7.52 -16.97
CA TYR A 316 35.40 8.50 -16.56
C TYR A 316 33.99 7.88 -16.56
N ASP A 317 33.64 7.13 -17.61
CA ASP A 317 32.31 6.53 -17.75
C ASP A 317 31.99 5.46 -16.70
N ASN A 318 33.02 4.80 -16.14
CA ASN A 318 32.87 3.84 -15.04
C ASN A 318 32.83 4.56 -13.68
N LEU A 319 33.63 5.62 -13.50
CA LEU A 319 33.70 6.40 -12.25
C LEU A 319 32.54 7.37 -12.06
N TRP A 320 31.86 7.82 -13.12
CA TRP A 320 30.85 8.89 -13.07
C TRP A 320 29.49 8.43 -13.60
N SER A 321 28.78 7.62 -12.80
CA SER A 321 27.49 7.04 -13.15
C SER A 321 26.34 7.63 -12.32
N LEU A 322 25.29 8.11 -12.99
CA LEU A 322 24.14 8.80 -12.38
C LEU A 322 23.43 7.98 -11.29
N GLN A 323 23.22 6.67 -11.52
CA GLN A 323 22.55 5.75 -10.60
C GLN A 323 23.54 4.94 -9.74
N GLY A 324 24.85 5.14 -9.89
CA GLY A 324 25.88 4.36 -9.21
C GLY A 324 26.73 5.21 -8.28
N THR A 325 27.77 5.82 -8.83
CA THR A 325 28.80 6.52 -8.05
C THR A 325 28.40 7.94 -7.63
N VAL A 326 27.64 8.68 -8.43
CA VAL A 326 27.33 10.10 -8.14
C VAL A 326 26.57 10.29 -6.81
N PRO A 327 25.53 9.49 -6.48
CA PRO A 327 24.86 9.59 -5.17
C PRO A 327 25.79 9.28 -3.98
N ILE A 328 26.81 8.44 -4.20
CA ILE A 328 27.81 8.05 -3.18
C ILE A 328 28.88 9.15 -3.04
N ILE A 329 29.32 9.76 -4.13
CA ILE A 329 30.28 10.89 -4.11
C ILE A 329 29.64 12.08 -3.39
N LEU A 330 28.36 12.36 -3.67
CA LEU A 330 27.59 13.42 -2.99
C LEU A 330 27.51 13.20 -1.47
N PHE A 331 27.49 11.95 -0.99
CA PHE A 331 27.52 11.65 0.45
C PHE A 331 28.76 12.25 1.13
N PHE A 332 29.95 12.06 0.56
CA PHE A 332 31.19 12.56 1.16
C PHE A 332 31.29 14.10 1.19
N PHE A 333 30.71 14.79 0.20
CA PHE A 333 30.68 16.26 0.17
C PHE A 333 29.64 16.87 1.11
N VAL A 334 28.44 16.27 1.22
CA VAL A 334 27.31 16.86 1.96
C VAL A 334 27.26 16.40 3.42
N PHE A 335 27.76 15.21 3.75
CA PHE A 335 27.78 14.70 5.13
C PHE A 335 28.45 15.65 6.15
N PRO A 336 29.60 16.30 5.87
CA PRO A 336 30.17 17.29 6.79
C PRO A 336 29.21 18.46 7.07
N LEU A 337 28.48 18.93 6.05
CA LEU A 337 27.53 20.05 6.15
C LEU A 337 26.30 19.71 7.02
N MET A 338 25.91 18.44 7.11
CA MET A 338 24.76 18.00 7.91
C MET A 338 25.09 17.76 9.40
N ASN A 339 26.37 17.68 9.76
CA ASN A 339 26.81 17.42 11.14
C ASN A 339 27.03 18.70 11.97
N PHE A 340 26.82 19.90 11.41
CA PHE A 340 26.84 21.14 12.18
C PHE A 340 25.74 21.14 13.27
N LYS A 341 26.10 21.62 14.47
CA LYS A 341 25.16 21.68 15.60
C LYS A 341 24.09 22.76 15.39
N SER A 342 24.48 23.96 14.95
CA SER A 342 23.58 25.08 14.68
C SER A 342 23.37 25.28 13.17
N PRO A 343 22.12 25.48 12.70
CA PRO A 343 21.82 25.70 11.29
C PRO A 343 21.82 27.19 10.91
N THR A 344 22.11 28.09 11.85
CA THR A 344 21.96 29.56 11.69
C THR A 344 22.83 30.13 10.58
N PHE A 345 23.96 29.51 10.25
CA PHE A 345 24.76 29.85 9.08
C PHE A 345 23.99 29.65 7.76
N PHE A 346 23.32 28.51 7.62
CA PHE A 346 22.60 28.11 6.39
C PHE A 346 21.34 28.95 6.13
N THR A 347 20.68 29.47 7.19
CA THR A 347 19.50 30.33 7.03
C THR A 347 19.76 31.58 6.17
N LYS A 348 20.99 32.09 6.15
CA LYS A 348 21.39 33.27 5.35
C LYS A 348 21.33 33.00 3.84
N PHE A 349 21.53 31.74 3.43
CA PHE A 349 21.53 31.35 2.01
C PHE A 349 20.13 31.16 1.42
N ASN A 350 19.06 31.30 2.21
CA ASN A 350 17.68 31.15 1.74
C ASN A 350 17.32 32.12 0.59
N MET A 351 18.05 33.23 0.44
CA MET A 351 17.94 34.13 -0.73
C MET A 351 18.22 33.41 -2.07
N LEU A 352 19.06 32.37 -2.11
CA LEU A 352 19.32 31.59 -3.32
C LEU A 352 18.05 30.93 -3.88
N GLY A 353 17.09 30.56 -3.01
CA GLY A 353 15.81 30.01 -3.44
C GLY A 353 15.01 30.98 -4.32
N THR A 354 15.00 32.27 -3.99
CA THR A 354 14.33 33.30 -4.83
C THR A 354 14.94 33.36 -6.23
N ILE A 355 16.27 33.31 -6.31
CA ILE A 355 17.03 33.42 -7.57
C ILE A 355 16.77 32.19 -8.43
N SER A 356 16.86 30.99 -7.85
CA SER A 356 16.57 29.73 -8.55
C SER A 356 15.15 29.68 -9.11
N VAL A 357 14.14 30.12 -8.34
CA VAL A 357 12.73 30.12 -8.77
C VAL A 357 12.47 31.17 -9.86
N MET A 358 13.01 32.38 -9.73
CA MET A 358 12.90 33.42 -10.76
C MET A 358 13.60 33.02 -12.05
N TYR A 359 14.77 32.38 -11.95
CA TYR A 359 15.48 31.82 -13.09
C TYR A 359 14.67 30.69 -13.76
N LEU A 360 14.07 29.79 -12.97
CA LEU A 360 13.24 28.70 -13.49
C LEU A 360 12.00 29.21 -14.25
N ILE A 361 11.31 30.22 -13.72
CA ILE A 361 10.16 30.86 -14.40
C ILE A 361 10.62 31.49 -15.72
N THR A 362 11.72 32.24 -15.70
CA THR A 362 12.31 32.87 -16.90
C THR A 362 12.70 31.82 -17.94
N PHE A 363 13.34 30.73 -17.52
CA PHE A 363 13.70 29.58 -18.35
C PHE A 363 12.48 28.95 -19.01
N THR A 364 11.42 28.63 -18.26
CA THR A 364 10.20 28.04 -18.81
C THR A 364 9.50 28.97 -19.80
N ILE A 365 9.48 30.29 -19.56
CA ILE A 365 8.92 31.28 -20.50
C ILE A 365 9.76 31.32 -21.78
N MET A 366 11.09 31.44 -21.67
CA MET A 366 11.97 31.50 -22.85
C MET A 366 11.90 30.22 -23.69
N LYS A 367 11.86 29.04 -23.05
CA LYS A 367 11.69 27.77 -23.77
C LYS A 367 10.29 27.61 -24.38
N ALA A 368 9.23 28.12 -23.74
CA ALA A 368 7.89 28.14 -24.34
C ALA A 368 7.82 29.05 -25.59
N VAL A 369 8.55 30.18 -25.59
CA VAL A 369 8.67 31.06 -26.75
C VAL A 369 9.52 30.44 -27.87
N GLU A 370 10.62 29.76 -27.52
CA GLU A 370 11.49 29.04 -28.48
C GLU A 370 10.72 27.89 -29.17
N CYS A 371 10.04 27.05 -28.40
CA CYS A 371 9.36 25.85 -28.91
C CYS A 371 7.99 26.10 -29.57
N GLY A 372 7.33 27.22 -29.26
CA GLY A 372 5.98 27.54 -29.74
C GLY A 372 4.87 26.70 -29.10
N ILE A 373 3.62 26.94 -29.51
CA ILE A 373 2.42 26.26 -29.00
C ILE A 373 2.17 24.99 -29.83
N ASN A 374 2.30 23.81 -29.22
CA ASN A 374 2.27 22.51 -29.90
C ASN A 374 1.09 21.64 -29.41
N VAL A 375 -0.16 22.02 -29.76
CA VAL A 375 -1.38 21.43 -29.20
C VAL A 375 -2.36 20.98 -30.28
N ASP A 376 -2.83 19.72 -30.17
CA ASP A 376 -3.99 19.18 -30.88
C ASP A 376 -4.98 18.58 -29.86
N PHE A 377 -6.25 18.98 -29.92
CA PHE A 377 -7.29 18.49 -29.00
C PHE A 377 -8.14 17.35 -29.58
N PHE A 378 -8.09 17.12 -30.89
CA PHE A 378 -9.04 16.26 -31.61
C PHE A 378 -8.39 14.96 -32.07
N ASN A 379 -7.18 15.04 -32.63
CA ASN A 379 -6.52 13.87 -33.21
C ASN A 379 -5.68 13.12 -32.16
N LYS A 380 -6.26 12.06 -31.59
CA LYS A 380 -5.61 11.16 -30.63
C LYS A 380 -4.30 10.52 -31.12
N ASN A 381 -4.12 10.44 -32.45
CA ASN A 381 -2.94 9.82 -33.06
C ASN A 381 -1.84 10.84 -33.36
N SER A 382 -2.09 12.15 -33.16
CA SER A 382 -1.05 13.17 -33.32
C SER A 382 -0.06 13.12 -32.15
N PRO A 383 1.24 13.40 -32.37
CA PRO A 383 2.21 13.53 -31.28
C PRO A 383 1.88 14.72 -30.36
N ASN A 384 1.16 15.71 -30.87
CA ASN A 384 0.74 16.91 -30.15
C ASN A 384 -0.59 16.75 -29.39
N TYR A 385 -1.14 15.53 -29.32
CA TYR A 385 -2.43 15.28 -28.67
C TYR A 385 -2.41 15.66 -27.19
N LEU A 386 -3.29 16.59 -26.80
CA LEU A 386 -3.42 17.11 -25.45
C LEU A 386 -4.69 16.56 -24.77
N PRO A 387 -4.59 15.47 -23.99
CA PRO A 387 -5.74 14.89 -23.30
C PRO A 387 -6.28 15.87 -22.26
N LEU A 388 -7.54 16.29 -22.43
CA LEU A 388 -8.21 17.25 -21.56
C LEU A 388 -8.50 16.68 -20.15
N TRP A 389 -8.77 15.37 -20.07
CA TRP A 389 -9.16 14.63 -18.87
C TRP A 389 -8.44 13.28 -18.83
N ARG A 390 -7.82 12.95 -17.69
CA ARG A 390 -7.24 11.62 -17.40
C ARG A 390 -7.62 11.17 -15.99
N LEU A 391 -7.98 9.89 -15.85
CA LEU A 391 -8.34 9.29 -14.55
C LEU A 391 -7.15 9.11 -13.59
N ARG A 392 -5.91 9.38 -14.04
CA ARG A 392 -4.69 9.38 -13.21
C ARG A 392 -4.47 10.69 -12.44
N PHE A 393 -5.50 11.56 -12.37
CA PHE A 393 -5.48 12.80 -11.60
C PHE A 393 -5.10 12.67 -10.10
N PRO A 394 -5.29 11.54 -9.39
CA PRO A 394 -4.75 11.36 -8.03
C PRO A 394 -3.26 11.65 -7.89
N ALA A 395 -2.48 11.43 -8.95
CA ALA A 395 -1.05 11.74 -8.94
C ALA A 395 -0.79 13.24 -8.74
N LEU A 396 -1.55 14.09 -9.42
CA LEU A 396 -1.47 15.53 -9.27
C LEU A 396 -1.90 15.98 -7.86
N THR A 397 -3.00 15.44 -7.32
CA THR A 397 -3.48 15.85 -5.98
C THR A 397 -2.51 15.45 -4.86
N GLY A 398 -1.85 14.30 -4.98
CA GLY A 398 -0.77 13.90 -4.04
C GLY A 398 0.42 14.87 -4.11
N THR A 399 0.94 15.13 -5.32
CA THR A 399 2.07 16.06 -5.51
C THR A 399 1.72 17.49 -5.04
N LEU A 400 0.50 17.97 -5.31
CA LEU A 400 0.05 19.30 -4.87
C LEU A 400 -0.12 19.42 -3.35
N ALA A 401 -0.52 18.35 -2.66
CA ALA A 401 -0.64 18.38 -1.20
C ALA A 401 0.71 18.62 -0.51
N LEU A 402 1.80 18.06 -1.05
CA LEU A 402 3.16 18.36 -0.59
C LEU A 402 3.66 19.73 -1.07
N SER A 403 3.26 20.16 -2.27
CA SER A 403 3.65 21.45 -2.85
C SER A 403 3.05 22.65 -2.10
N TYR A 404 1.87 22.48 -1.51
CA TYR A 404 1.19 23.49 -0.69
C TYR A 404 1.39 23.29 0.83
N PHE A 405 2.38 22.50 1.23
CA PHE A 405 2.67 22.16 2.62
C PHE A 405 3.45 23.28 3.32
N ILE A 406 2.73 24.14 4.04
CA ILE A 406 3.31 25.12 4.98
C ILE A 406 2.76 24.97 6.40
N HIS A 407 1.81 24.05 6.60
CA HIS A 407 1.01 23.86 7.83
C HIS A 407 1.86 23.70 9.10
N ASN A 408 3.06 23.11 9.00
CA ASN A 408 3.96 22.92 10.14
C ASN A 408 4.80 24.17 10.48
N ALA A 409 4.95 25.12 9.56
CA ALA A 409 5.77 26.33 9.72
C ALA A 409 4.95 27.63 9.74
N VAL A 410 3.68 27.60 9.33
CA VAL A 410 2.83 28.77 9.10
C VAL A 410 2.73 29.70 10.32
N LEU A 411 2.62 29.14 11.52
CA LEU A 411 2.53 29.91 12.76
C LEU A 411 3.88 30.55 13.14
N THR A 412 4.99 29.83 12.95
CA THR A 412 6.35 30.34 13.18
C THR A 412 6.68 31.51 12.25
N ILE A 413 6.24 31.44 10.98
CA ILE A 413 6.42 32.52 10.00
C ILE A 413 5.54 33.73 10.36
N LEU A 414 4.25 33.50 10.64
CA LEU A 414 3.29 34.58 10.93
C LEU A 414 3.49 35.25 12.29
N ARG A 415 4.18 34.62 13.26
CA ARG A 415 4.57 35.27 14.53
C ARG A 415 5.56 36.43 14.34
N ASN A 416 6.36 36.42 13.27
CA ASN A 416 7.32 37.49 12.97
C ASN A 416 6.69 38.73 12.30
N GLN A 417 5.42 38.67 11.93
CA GLN A 417 4.68 39.74 11.28
C GLN A 417 4.45 40.93 12.22
N LYS A 418 4.81 42.14 11.78
CA LYS A 418 4.60 43.39 12.53
C LYS A 418 3.12 43.68 12.82
N ASN A 419 2.23 43.38 11.88
CA ASN A 419 0.80 43.66 11.97
C ASN A 419 -0.04 42.36 11.86
N PRO A 420 -0.30 41.63 12.97
CA PRO A 420 -0.98 40.33 12.94
C PRO A 420 -2.38 40.33 12.30
N GLN A 421 -3.05 41.49 12.26
CA GLN A 421 -4.33 41.66 11.56
C GLN A 421 -4.23 41.33 10.05
N ASN A 422 -3.04 41.53 9.46
CA ASN A 422 -2.79 41.22 8.05
C ASN A 422 -2.53 39.73 7.80
N ASN A 423 -2.40 38.88 8.82
CA ASN A 423 -1.96 37.48 8.66
C ASN A 423 -2.82 36.68 7.66
N ALA A 424 -4.14 36.86 7.67
CA ALA A 424 -5.03 36.18 6.73
C ALA A 424 -4.83 36.67 5.28
N ARG A 425 -4.64 37.99 5.09
CA ARG A 425 -4.34 38.59 3.80
C ARG A 425 -2.98 38.12 3.28
N ASP A 426 -1.95 38.22 4.11
CA ASP A 426 -0.57 37.88 3.75
C ASP A 426 -0.42 36.38 3.43
N LEU A 427 -1.13 35.51 4.17
CA LEU A 427 -1.24 34.09 3.86
C LEU A 427 -1.95 33.84 2.52
N SER A 428 -3.09 34.51 2.27
CA SER A 428 -3.84 34.33 1.02
C SER A 428 -3.05 34.79 -0.21
N ILE A 429 -2.35 35.93 -0.13
CA ILE A 429 -1.46 36.41 -1.21
C ILE A 429 -0.33 35.41 -1.44
N GLY A 430 0.30 34.88 -0.38
CA GLY A 430 1.35 33.87 -0.50
C GLY A 430 0.87 32.61 -1.23
N TYR A 431 -0.31 32.08 -0.88
CA TYR A 431 -0.91 30.94 -1.58
C TYR A 431 -1.29 31.26 -3.03
N SER A 432 -1.85 32.44 -3.32
CA SER A 432 -2.20 32.86 -4.69
C SER A 432 -0.96 33.01 -5.59
N LEU A 433 0.13 33.58 -5.08
CA LEU A 433 1.40 33.67 -5.79
C LEU A 433 1.99 32.28 -6.07
N SER A 434 1.95 31.37 -5.09
CA SER A 434 2.39 29.98 -5.26
C SER A 434 1.58 29.25 -6.33
N ALA A 435 0.24 29.35 -6.28
CA ALA A 435 -0.64 28.72 -7.24
C ALA A 435 -0.45 29.27 -8.66
N LEU A 436 -0.21 30.57 -8.81
CA LEU A 436 0.11 31.19 -10.08
C LEU A 436 1.44 30.66 -10.66
N CYS A 437 2.48 30.52 -9.84
CA CYS A 437 3.77 29.97 -10.26
C CYS A 437 3.64 28.51 -10.73
N TYR A 438 2.93 27.66 -9.98
CA TYR A 438 2.66 26.27 -10.37
C TYR A 438 1.83 26.17 -11.65
N LEU A 439 0.82 27.03 -11.81
CA LEU A 439 -0.01 27.07 -13.01
C LEU A 439 0.79 27.51 -14.24
N ILE A 440 1.61 28.57 -14.14
CA ILE A 440 2.45 29.07 -15.24
C ILE A 440 3.42 27.98 -15.71
N ILE A 441 4.25 27.44 -14.80
CA ILE A 441 5.27 26.45 -15.18
C ILE A 441 4.62 25.15 -15.69
N GLY A 442 3.58 24.66 -14.99
CA GLY A 442 2.85 23.46 -15.39
C GLY A 442 2.20 23.59 -16.77
N THR A 443 1.45 24.67 -17.01
CA THR A 443 0.68 24.83 -18.26
C THR A 443 1.54 25.26 -19.45
N MET A 444 2.45 26.23 -19.29
CA MET A 444 3.30 26.70 -20.39
C MET A 444 4.18 25.58 -20.95
N PHE A 445 4.82 24.80 -20.07
CA PHE A 445 5.64 23.66 -20.51
C PHE A 445 4.78 22.59 -21.19
N TYR A 446 3.61 22.26 -20.63
CA TYR A 446 2.72 21.21 -21.16
C TYR A 446 2.09 21.58 -22.51
N ILE A 447 1.87 22.87 -22.77
CA ILE A 447 1.40 23.41 -24.06
C ILE A 447 2.53 23.46 -25.08
N ALA A 448 3.74 23.85 -24.67
CA ALA A 448 4.88 24.04 -25.57
C ALA A 448 5.58 22.74 -25.99
N PHE A 449 5.40 21.66 -25.22
CA PHE A 449 6.09 20.38 -25.45
C PHE A 449 5.84 19.81 -26.86
N PRO A 450 6.88 19.55 -27.68
CA PRO A 450 6.74 19.27 -29.11
C PRO A 450 6.42 17.80 -29.47
N THR A 451 6.27 16.92 -28.48
CA THR A 451 6.06 15.47 -28.70
C THR A 451 5.01 14.87 -27.75
N TYR A 452 4.88 13.54 -27.74
CA TYR A 452 3.91 12.80 -26.94
C TYR A 452 3.96 13.16 -25.45
N ARG A 453 2.81 13.52 -24.87
CA ARG A 453 2.73 13.99 -23.47
C ARG A 453 3.10 12.99 -22.37
N ASN A 454 3.31 11.72 -22.72
CA ASN A 454 3.84 10.70 -21.82
C ASN A 454 5.37 10.79 -21.66
N CYS A 455 6.06 11.50 -22.56
CA CYS A 455 7.51 11.69 -22.59
C CYS A 455 8.02 12.76 -21.60
N ILE A 456 7.11 13.54 -21.02
CA ILE A 456 7.46 14.56 -20.02
C ILE A 456 7.99 13.85 -18.78
N SER A 457 9.24 14.13 -18.43
CA SER A 457 9.92 13.56 -17.27
C SER A 457 9.38 14.16 -15.98
N ASP A 458 9.45 13.39 -14.90
CA ASP A 458 9.03 13.79 -13.55
C ASP A 458 9.89 14.91 -12.94
N ASN A 459 11.11 15.08 -13.43
CA ASN A 459 11.86 16.33 -13.42
C ASN A 459 11.92 16.86 -14.86
N PHE A 460 11.18 17.93 -15.20
CA PHE A 460 11.11 18.42 -16.58
C PHE A 460 12.47 18.89 -17.13
N LEU A 461 13.46 19.18 -16.27
CA LEU A 461 14.83 19.48 -16.74
C LEU A 461 15.53 18.25 -17.35
N ASN A 462 15.08 17.02 -17.11
CA ASN A 462 15.61 15.83 -17.78
C ASN A 462 15.22 15.75 -19.27
N ASN A 463 14.23 16.54 -19.71
CA ASN A 463 13.87 16.63 -21.13
C ASN A 463 14.81 17.54 -21.94
N PHE A 464 15.81 18.19 -21.32
CA PHE A 464 16.84 18.98 -22.02
C PHE A 464 18.21 18.32 -21.90
N GLY A 465 19.01 18.37 -22.96
CA GLY A 465 20.35 17.78 -23.00
C GLY A 465 21.38 18.47 -22.11
N THR A 466 22.62 17.98 -22.12
CA THR A 466 23.78 18.64 -21.49
C THR A 466 24.10 19.98 -22.15
N GLY A 467 24.06 20.04 -23.49
CA GLY A 467 24.46 21.23 -24.26
C GLY A 467 23.57 22.48 -24.14
N ASP A 468 22.38 22.39 -23.54
CA ASP A 468 21.54 23.59 -23.34
C ASP A 468 22.02 24.38 -22.10
N VAL A 469 22.88 25.38 -22.34
CA VAL A 469 23.48 26.27 -21.33
C VAL A 469 22.47 26.82 -20.33
N MET A 470 21.25 27.14 -20.80
CA MET A 470 20.19 27.64 -19.92
C MET A 470 19.72 26.58 -18.91
N SER A 471 19.52 25.34 -19.36
CA SER A 471 19.20 24.20 -18.48
C SER A 471 20.34 23.87 -17.52
N ALA A 472 21.60 23.92 -17.97
CA ALA A 472 22.78 23.72 -17.11
C ALA A 472 22.85 24.78 -15.99
N THR A 473 22.59 26.04 -16.32
CA THR A 473 22.51 27.14 -15.35
C THR A 473 21.36 26.95 -14.34
N ALA A 474 20.19 26.47 -14.79
CA ALA A 474 19.08 26.14 -13.88
C ALA A 474 19.47 25.04 -12.90
N ARG A 475 20.08 23.94 -13.39
CA ARG A 475 20.55 22.82 -12.57
C ARG A 475 21.58 23.29 -11.53
N LEU A 476 22.51 24.16 -11.92
CA LEU A 476 23.54 24.71 -11.02
C LEU A 476 22.95 25.55 -9.87
N PHE A 477 22.04 26.49 -10.17
CA PHE A 477 21.39 27.30 -9.13
C PHE A 477 20.52 26.46 -8.18
N LEU A 478 19.77 25.49 -8.72
CA LEU A 478 18.99 24.56 -7.91
C LEU A 478 19.87 23.64 -7.05
N LEU A 479 21.03 23.20 -7.55
CA LEU A 479 22.00 22.40 -6.81
C LEU A 479 22.54 23.18 -5.59
N PHE A 480 22.99 24.43 -5.78
CA PHE A 480 23.43 25.29 -4.67
C PHE A 480 22.31 25.58 -3.65
N GLN A 481 21.08 25.79 -4.11
CA GLN A 481 19.91 25.93 -3.24
C GLN A 481 19.70 24.67 -2.39
N MET A 482 19.65 23.49 -3.01
CA MET A 482 19.38 22.25 -2.28
C MET A 482 20.48 21.90 -1.27
N ILE A 483 21.76 22.10 -1.63
CA ILE A 483 22.90 21.89 -0.72
C ILE A 483 22.82 22.81 0.51
N THR A 484 22.36 24.05 0.35
CA THR A 484 22.23 25.00 1.47
C THR A 484 20.97 24.80 2.31
N VAL A 485 19.88 24.26 1.73
CA VAL A 485 18.62 24.00 2.45
C VAL A 485 18.61 22.62 3.15
N LEU A 486 19.34 21.62 2.65
CA LEU A 486 19.35 20.27 3.23
C LEU A 486 19.77 20.22 4.73
N PRO A 487 20.80 20.96 5.20
CA PRO A 487 21.15 20.99 6.62
C PRO A 487 20.01 21.53 7.52
N LEU A 488 19.17 22.45 7.01
CA LEU A 488 18.00 22.98 7.72
C LEU A 488 16.92 21.90 7.88
N LEU A 489 16.61 21.18 6.79
CA LEU A 489 15.68 20.03 6.83
C LEU A 489 16.17 18.95 7.80
N MET A 490 17.46 18.60 7.78
CA MET A 490 18.02 17.60 8.69
C MET A 490 18.00 18.06 10.14
N TYR A 491 18.25 19.34 10.42
CA TYR A 491 18.11 19.91 11.77
C TYR A 491 16.68 19.76 12.31
N PHE A 492 15.66 19.97 11.47
CA PHE A 492 14.26 19.76 11.87
C PHE A 492 13.93 18.29 12.13
N ILE A 493 14.36 17.36 11.25
CA ILE A 493 14.21 15.92 11.47
C ILE A 493 14.87 15.50 12.79
N ARG A 494 16.10 15.97 13.04
CA ARG A 494 16.87 15.71 14.26
C ARG A 494 16.13 16.17 15.51
N SER A 495 15.67 17.42 15.52
CA SER A 495 14.93 18.01 16.65
C SER A 495 13.64 17.22 16.94
N GLN A 496 12.85 16.91 15.91
CA GLN A 496 11.59 16.16 16.07
C GLN A 496 11.81 14.69 16.48
N PHE A 497 12.84 14.03 15.94
CA PHE A 497 13.15 12.63 16.23
C PHE A 497 13.60 12.43 17.68
N TYR A 498 14.55 13.24 18.18
CA TYR A 498 15.05 13.11 19.55
C TYR A 498 14.03 13.54 20.60
N TYR A 499 13.16 14.51 20.27
CA TYR A 499 12.00 14.85 21.08
C TYR A 499 11.09 13.61 21.30
N VAL A 500 10.71 12.90 20.23
CA VAL A 500 9.84 11.71 20.33
C VAL A 500 10.53 10.51 20.98
N VAL A 501 11.77 10.22 20.61
CA VAL A 501 12.46 8.97 21.02
C VAL A 501 13.04 9.07 22.43
N SER A 502 13.40 10.27 22.89
CA SER A 502 14.18 10.44 24.13
C SER A 502 13.77 11.62 25.01
N GLY A 503 12.89 12.52 24.55
CA GLY A 503 12.59 13.77 25.26
C GLY A 503 13.77 14.76 25.33
N ILE A 504 14.89 14.46 24.66
CA ILE A 504 16.11 15.28 24.67
C ILE A 504 16.08 16.28 23.51
N THR A 505 16.24 17.57 23.81
CA THR A 505 16.36 18.64 22.80
C THR A 505 17.73 18.64 22.12
N ASP A 506 18.79 18.33 22.88
CA ASP A 506 20.19 18.42 22.47
C ASP A 506 20.89 17.04 22.46
N PRO A 507 20.76 16.27 21.36
CA PRO A 507 21.44 14.98 21.23
C PRO A 507 22.96 15.09 21.23
N SER A 508 23.63 14.07 21.78
CA SER A 508 25.09 13.95 21.72
C SER A 508 25.59 13.85 20.29
N THR A 509 26.81 14.32 20.00
CA THR A 509 27.38 14.30 18.63
C THR A 509 27.36 12.90 17.99
N LYS A 510 27.54 11.83 18.80
CA LYS A 510 27.43 10.44 18.33
C LYS A 510 26.01 10.11 17.85
N GLN A 511 24.98 10.47 18.62
CA GLN A 511 23.59 10.29 18.23
C GLN A 511 23.27 11.04 16.93
N ILE A 512 23.67 12.33 16.83
CA ILE A 512 23.50 13.16 15.62
C ILE A 512 24.08 12.46 14.39
N VAL A 513 25.34 11.99 14.50
CA VAL A 513 26.04 11.29 13.42
C VAL A 513 25.30 10.00 13.02
N THR A 514 24.85 9.19 13.99
CA THR A 514 24.09 7.96 13.70
C THR A 514 22.80 8.25 12.94
N LEU A 515 21.99 9.22 13.38
CA LEU A 515 20.74 9.57 12.70
C LEU A 515 21.00 10.12 11.28
N ASN A 516 22.00 11.00 11.14
CA ASN A 516 22.42 11.54 9.85
C ASN A 516 22.84 10.41 8.88
N ILE A 517 23.63 9.43 9.34
CA ILE A 517 24.03 8.26 8.55
C ILE A 517 22.80 7.44 8.13
N CYS A 518 21.89 7.12 9.05
CA CYS A 518 20.69 6.33 8.72
C CYS A 518 19.80 7.01 7.67
N VAL A 519 19.55 8.32 7.82
CA VAL A 519 18.75 9.10 6.85
C VAL A 519 19.45 9.20 5.49
N LEU A 520 20.77 9.41 5.48
CA LEU A 520 21.53 9.49 4.24
C LEU A 520 21.66 8.15 3.51
N LEU A 521 21.85 7.04 4.22
CA LEU A 521 21.87 5.70 3.60
C LEU A 521 20.53 5.38 2.93
N LEU A 522 19.41 5.79 3.54
CA LEU A 522 18.09 5.67 2.91
C LEU A 522 17.97 6.56 1.66
N ALA A 523 18.51 7.78 1.71
CA ALA A 523 18.50 8.72 0.58
C ALA A 523 19.37 8.27 -0.60
N VAL A 524 20.59 7.78 -0.33
CA VAL A 524 21.50 7.18 -1.32
C VAL A 524 20.85 5.93 -1.93
N SER A 525 20.31 5.03 -1.10
CA SER A 525 19.60 3.83 -1.57
C SER A 525 18.41 4.18 -2.48
N THR A 526 17.62 5.19 -2.12
CA THR A 526 16.51 5.68 -2.95
C THR A 526 17.00 6.23 -4.29
N ALA A 527 18.09 6.98 -4.33
CA ALA A 527 18.66 7.51 -5.57
C ALA A 527 19.29 6.45 -6.49
N ILE A 528 19.78 5.33 -5.92
CA ILE A 528 20.32 4.20 -6.69
C ILE A 528 19.18 3.33 -7.24
N PHE A 529 18.23 2.90 -6.39
CA PHE A 529 17.23 1.90 -6.74
C PHE A 529 15.89 2.44 -7.26
N TYR A 530 15.52 3.69 -6.94
CA TYR A 530 14.23 4.26 -7.30
C TYR A 530 14.27 5.79 -7.54
N PRO A 531 14.99 6.27 -8.57
CA PRO A 531 15.20 7.70 -8.85
C PRO A 531 13.96 8.43 -9.45
N HIS A 532 12.74 8.06 -9.06
CA HIS A 532 11.49 8.66 -9.55
C HIS A 532 10.92 9.71 -8.59
N VAL A 533 11.38 10.94 -8.74
CA VAL A 533 10.95 12.14 -7.99
C VAL A 533 9.43 12.29 -7.96
N GLY A 534 8.75 12.13 -9.10
CA GLY A 534 7.30 12.32 -9.20
C GLY A 534 6.50 11.31 -8.36
N SER A 535 6.95 10.05 -8.33
CA SER A 535 6.35 9.00 -7.52
C SER A 535 6.57 9.22 -6.02
N ILE A 536 7.78 9.64 -5.61
CA ILE A 536 8.10 9.95 -4.22
C ILE A 536 7.23 11.13 -3.73
N LEU A 537 7.18 12.23 -4.49
CA LEU A 537 6.34 13.39 -4.19
C LEU A 537 4.85 13.03 -4.08
N ARG A 538 4.34 12.19 -5.00
CA ARG A 538 2.94 11.73 -4.98
C ARG A 538 2.60 10.99 -3.69
N TYR A 539 3.37 9.97 -3.33
CA TYR A 539 3.05 9.11 -2.20
C TYR A 539 3.26 9.80 -0.86
N ILE A 540 4.36 10.53 -0.70
CA ILE A 540 4.63 11.25 0.55
C ILE A 540 3.66 12.42 0.71
N GLY A 541 3.32 13.11 -0.38
CA GLY A 541 2.26 14.12 -0.39
C GLY A 541 0.87 13.56 -0.08
N ALA A 542 0.54 12.37 -0.57
CA ALA A 542 -0.69 11.67 -0.21
C ALA A 542 -0.77 11.36 1.30
N ILE A 543 0.28 10.77 1.87
CA ILE A 543 0.30 10.37 3.29
C ILE A 543 0.32 11.60 4.21
N SER A 544 1.21 12.56 3.95
CA SER A 544 1.34 13.80 4.74
C SER A 544 0.10 14.69 4.60
N GLY A 545 -0.42 14.85 3.38
CA GLY A 545 -1.60 15.64 3.08
C GLY A 545 -2.83 15.16 3.84
N LEU A 546 -3.08 13.85 3.84
CA LEU A 546 -4.23 13.24 4.51
C LEU A 546 -4.30 13.65 5.98
N VAL A 547 -3.17 13.53 6.69
CA VAL A 547 -3.12 13.77 8.14
C VAL A 547 -2.95 15.26 8.45
N TYR A 548 -1.92 15.92 7.93
CA TYR A 548 -1.57 17.29 8.32
C TYR A 548 -2.33 18.38 7.57
N VAL A 549 -2.52 18.23 6.26
CA VAL A 549 -3.14 19.28 5.45
C VAL A 549 -4.66 19.24 5.59
N PHE A 550 -5.26 18.05 5.73
CA PHE A 550 -6.72 17.89 5.72
C PHE A 550 -7.33 17.40 7.05
N ALA A 551 -6.94 16.24 7.58
CA ALA A 551 -7.61 15.66 8.75
C ALA A 551 -7.40 16.46 10.03
N LEU A 552 -6.15 16.79 10.39
CA LEU A 552 -5.80 17.46 11.65
C LEU A 552 -6.40 18.88 11.76
N PRO A 553 -6.35 19.76 10.75
CA PRO A 553 -7.01 21.07 10.81
C PRO A 553 -8.54 20.98 10.88
N CYS A 554 -9.14 19.99 10.21
CA CYS A 554 -10.58 19.73 10.27
C CYS A 554 -11.00 19.21 11.66
N ALA A 555 -10.22 18.30 12.24
CA ALA A 555 -10.45 17.76 13.59
C ALA A 555 -10.28 18.85 14.67
N ILE A 556 -9.25 19.69 14.58
CA ILE A 556 -9.05 20.88 15.42
C ILE A 556 -10.31 21.76 15.39
N HIS A 557 -10.77 22.10 14.18
CA HIS A 557 -11.91 23.01 14.03
C HIS A 557 -13.22 22.41 14.57
N LEU A 558 -13.51 21.15 14.25
CA LEU A 558 -14.68 20.44 14.79
C LEU A 558 -14.63 20.34 16.31
N LYS A 559 -13.46 20.03 16.90
CA LYS A 559 -13.29 19.94 18.35
C LYS A 559 -13.48 21.31 19.03
N ARG A 560 -13.01 22.40 18.41
CA ARG A 560 -13.24 23.77 18.90
C ARG A 560 -14.72 24.15 18.87
N LEU A 561 -15.45 23.80 17.81
CA LEU A 561 -16.91 23.98 17.74
C LEU A 561 -17.63 23.11 18.78
N GLN A 562 -17.14 21.90 19.07
CA GLN A 562 -17.69 21.04 20.13
C GLN A 562 -17.55 21.70 21.50
N ILE A 563 -16.37 22.23 21.82
CA ILE A 563 -16.09 22.90 23.10
C ILE A 563 -16.94 24.18 23.27
N ARG A 564 -17.22 24.90 22.18
CA ARG A 564 -18.11 26.08 22.20
C ARG A 564 -19.61 25.73 22.21
N GLY A 565 -19.99 24.48 22.03
CA GLY A 565 -21.40 24.08 21.85
C GLY A 565 -22.04 24.54 20.54
N GLU A 566 -21.23 25.01 19.57
CA GLU A 566 -21.70 25.65 18.32
C GLU A 566 -21.81 24.69 17.12
N ILE A 567 -21.54 23.39 17.31
CA ILE A 567 -21.61 22.39 16.22
C ILE A 567 -22.98 22.40 15.54
N LYS A 568 -22.99 22.66 14.22
CA LYS A 568 -24.15 22.44 13.35
C LYS A 568 -23.87 21.25 12.44
N LYS A 569 -24.92 20.51 12.05
CA LYS A 569 -24.80 19.35 11.14
C LYS A 569 -24.04 19.70 9.85
N LYS A 570 -24.23 20.90 9.31
CA LYS A 570 -23.50 21.41 8.14
C LYS A 570 -21.98 21.43 8.33
N ASP A 571 -21.49 21.75 9.52
CA ASP A 571 -20.06 21.92 9.76
C ASP A 571 -19.37 20.56 9.85
N ILE A 572 -20.05 19.55 10.42
CA ILE A 572 -19.62 18.13 10.37
C ILE A 572 -19.56 17.64 8.92
N ILE A 573 -20.60 17.90 8.12
CA ILE A 573 -20.65 17.47 6.71
C ILE A 573 -19.52 18.12 5.89
N ILE A 574 -19.29 19.43 6.04
CA ILE A 574 -18.24 20.14 5.28
C ILE A 574 -16.85 19.65 5.66
N HIS A 575 -16.52 19.56 6.95
CA HIS A 575 -15.17 19.15 7.38
C HIS A 575 -14.94 17.64 7.19
N GLY A 576 -15.98 16.82 7.39
CA GLY A 576 -15.94 15.39 7.09
C GLY A 576 -15.76 15.10 5.60
N THR A 577 -16.44 15.85 4.70
CA THR A 577 -16.24 15.69 3.25
C THR A 577 -14.85 16.14 2.79
N ILE A 578 -14.25 17.18 3.39
CA ILE A 578 -12.86 17.57 3.07
C ILE A 578 -11.89 16.42 3.39
N SER A 579 -11.97 15.81 4.57
CA SER A 579 -11.10 14.69 4.95
C SER A 579 -11.39 13.41 4.16
N LEU A 580 -12.68 13.07 3.94
CA LEU A 580 -13.08 11.85 3.23
C LEU A 580 -12.80 11.92 1.73
N ASN A 581 -13.03 13.07 1.08
CA ASN A 581 -12.71 13.23 -0.33
C ASN A 581 -11.21 13.06 -0.57
N TYR A 582 -10.36 13.60 0.30
CA TYR A 582 -8.91 13.42 0.14
C TYR A 582 -8.51 11.95 0.28
N LEU A 583 -9.09 11.19 1.23
CA LEU A 583 -8.87 9.74 1.36
C LEU A 583 -9.31 8.97 0.11
N LEU A 584 -10.48 9.28 -0.44
CA LEU A 584 -10.99 8.70 -1.69
C LEU A 584 -10.08 9.03 -2.88
N TYR A 585 -9.67 10.30 -3.02
CA TYR A 585 -8.79 10.73 -4.10
C TYR A 585 -7.38 10.15 -3.98
N SER A 586 -6.83 9.96 -2.77
CA SER A 586 -5.53 9.31 -2.59
C SER A 586 -5.57 7.79 -2.81
N SER A 587 -6.70 7.14 -2.50
CA SER A 587 -6.82 5.67 -2.59
C SER A 587 -7.12 5.15 -3.99
N LEU A 588 -7.48 6.02 -4.94
CA LEU A 588 -7.76 5.64 -6.34
C LEU A 588 -6.48 5.46 -7.17
N GLY A 589 -5.53 4.69 -6.66
CA GLY A 589 -4.52 4.03 -7.48
C GLY A 589 -5.20 2.98 -8.34
N GLN A 590 -5.14 3.12 -9.67
CA GLN A 590 -5.68 2.12 -10.59
C GLN A 590 -4.95 0.78 -10.33
N SER A 591 -5.65 -0.20 -9.76
CA SER A 591 -5.05 -1.50 -9.47
C SER A 591 -4.61 -2.17 -10.77
N LYS A 592 -3.34 -2.61 -10.84
CA LYS A 592 -2.81 -3.37 -12.00
C LYS A 592 -3.67 -4.59 -12.34
N TYR A 593 -4.40 -5.13 -11.36
CA TYR A 593 -5.41 -6.18 -11.54
C TYR A 593 -6.59 -5.77 -12.43
N VAL A 594 -7.11 -4.55 -12.28
CA VAL A 594 -8.24 -4.06 -13.07
C VAL A 594 -7.83 -3.89 -14.54
N GLU A 595 -6.62 -3.39 -14.79
CA GLU A 595 -6.04 -3.29 -16.14
C GLU A 595 -5.77 -4.69 -16.75
N LYS A 596 -5.16 -5.61 -15.97
CA LYS A 596 -4.99 -7.04 -16.32
C LYS A 596 -6.34 -7.68 -16.71
N VAL A 597 -7.40 -7.47 -15.92
CA VAL A 597 -8.74 -8.02 -16.18
C VAL A 597 -9.43 -7.36 -17.36
N HIS A 598 -9.25 -6.06 -17.61
CA HIS A 598 -9.76 -5.41 -18.81
C HIS A 598 -9.09 -5.95 -20.08
N LEU A 599 -7.77 -6.16 -20.06
CA LEU A 599 -7.05 -6.73 -21.20
C LEU A 599 -7.40 -8.21 -21.41
N TYR A 600 -7.50 -9.01 -20.34
CA TYR A 600 -8.02 -10.38 -20.41
C TYR A 600 -9.42 -10.40 -21.05
N ASN A 601 -10.31 -9.49 -20.66
CA ASN A 601 -11.64 -9.36 -21.24
C ASN A 601 -11.66 -8.84 -22.69
N TYR A 602 -10.67 -8.05 -23.09
CA TYR A 602 -10.51 -7.60 -24.48
C TYR A 602 -10.09 -8.77 -25.37
N TRP A 603 -9.02 -9.49 -25.01
CA TRP A 603 -8.61 -10.69 -25.73
C TRP A 603 -9.70 -11.77 -25.70
N SER A 604 -10.45 -11.95 -24.60
CA SER A 604 -11.58 -12.90 -24.52
C SER A 604 -12.72 -12.63 -25.51
N ARG A 605 -12.77 -11.42 -26.10
CA ARG A 605 -13.71 -11.06 -27.16
C ARG A 605 -13.14 -11.27 -28.57
N SER A 606 -11.83 -11.09 -28.78
CA SER A 606 -11.17 -11.20 -30.10
C SER A 606 -10.02 -12.21 -30.10
N CYS A 607 -10.28 -13.41 -30.62
CA CYS A 607 -9.23 -14.43 -30.82
C CYS A 607 -8.14 -13.95 -31.81
N ASN A 608 -8.51 -13.19 -32.84
CA ASN A 608 -7.56 -12.75 -33.86
C ASN A 608 -6.55 -11.73 -33.30
N ASP A 609 -6.99 -10.84 -32.40
CA ASP A 609 -6.08 -9.88 -31.77
C ASP A 609 -5.28 -10.51 -30.62
N LEU A 610 -5.79 -11.57 -30.00
CA LEU A 610 -4.99 -12.42 -29.12
C LEU A 610 -3.85 -13.11 -29.90
N GLU A 611 -4.16 -13.73 -31.04
CA GLU A 611 -3.18 -14.47 -31.87
C GLU A 611 -2.06 -13.56 -32.41
N LYS A 612 -2.36 -12.30 -32.75
CA LYS A 612 -1.33 -11.31 -33.14
C LYS A 612 -0.30 -11.03 -32.03
N ASN A 613 -0.66 -11.26 -30.76
CA ASN A 613 0.21 -11.03 -29.60
C ASN A 613 0.93 -12.31 -29.15
N TYR A 614 0.80 -13.43 -29.87
CA TYR A 614 1.39 -14.72 -29.46
C TYR A 614 2.91 -14.71 -29.45
N SER A 615 3.57 -14.06 -30.41
CA SER A 615 5.04 -13.94 -30.45
C SER A 615 5.62 -13.32 -29.18
N ASN A 616 4.89 -12.36 -28.60
CA ASN A 616 5.29 -11.65 -27.39
C ASN A 616 4.83 -12.37 -26.10
N GLY A 617 4.14 -13.52 -26.25
CA GLY A 617 3.57 -14.29 -25.16
C GLY A 617 4.50 -15.36 -24.57
N LYS A 618 4.11 -15.87 -23.41
CA LYS A 618 4.74 -17.04 -22.79
C LYS A 618 3.83 -18.27 -22.87
N ALA A 619 4.42 -19.45 -22.87
CA ALA A 619 3.76 -20.74 -23.00
C ALA A 619 4.04 -21.66 -21.81
N ILE A 620 3.00 -22.35 -21.32
CA ILE A 620 3.08 -23.51 -20.43
C ILE A 620 2.71 -24.75 -21.24
N VAL A 621 3.54 -25.80 -21.17
CA VAL A 621 3.43 -26.98 -22.05
C VAL A 621 3.07 -28.24 -21.26
N LEU A 622 2.06 -28.98 -21.74
CA LEU A 622 1.76 -30.36 -21.36
C LEU A 622 2.05 -31.31 -22.53
N LEU A 623 2.99 -32.24 -22.36
CA LEU A 623 3.26 -33.34 -23.31
C LEU A 623 2.54 -34.60 -22.83
N ASP A 624 1.56 -35.10 -23.58
CA ASP A 624 0.67 -36.20 -23.18
C ASP A 624 0.17 -36.07 -21.71
N LYS A 625 -0.38 -34.89 -21.39
CA LYS A 625 -0.88 -34.49 -20.06
C LYS A 625 0.18 -34.36 -18.94
N HIS A 626 1.46 -34.50 -19.25
CA HIS A 626 2.57 -34.29 -18.30
C HIS A 626 3.13 -32.87 -18.49
N PRO A 627 3.07 -31.97 -17.48
CA PRO A 627 3.77 -30.69 -17.56
C PRO A 627 5.28 -30.85 -17.60
N ILE A 628 5.93 -29.94 -18.31
CA ILE A 628 7.39 -29.78 -18.30
C ILE A 628 7.78 -28.93 -17.09
N ILE A 629 8.70 -29.43 -16.28
CA ILE A 629 9.13 -28.83 -15.01
C ILE A 629 10.64 -28.78 -14.93
N LYS A 630 11.16 -27.69 -14.33
CA LYS A 630 12.57 -27.58 -13.97
C LYS A 630 12.73 -27.93 -12.49
N LYS A 631 13.67 -28.83 -12.17
CA LYS A 631 14.04 -29.13 -10.78
C LYS A 631 15.04 -28.10 -10.29
N MET A 632 14.63 -27.27 -9.33
CA MET A 632 15.56 -26.46 -8.56
C MET A 632 16.04 -27.26 -7.34
N LYS A 633 17.34 -27.28 -7.09
CA LYS A 633 17.95 -27.81 -5.87
C LYS A 633 18.29 -26.63 -4.96
N ASP A 634 17.49 -26.40 -3.92
CA ASP A 634 17.81 -25.44 -2.87
C ASP A 634 17.90 -26.19 -1.52
N LYS A 635 19.01 -26.01 -0.79
CA LYS A 635 19.25 -26.60 0.55
C LYS A 635 18.81 -28.07 0.70
N ASN A 636 19.28 -28.96 -0.19
CA ASN A 636 18.92 -30.38 -0.30
C ASN A 636 17.46 -30.71 -0.66
N ILE A 637 16.56 -29.73 -0.72
CA ILE A 637 15.17 -29.91 -1.13
C ILE A 637 15.09 -29.69 -2.65
N THR A 638 14.60 -30.70 -3.37
CA THR A 638 14.28 -30.57 -4.79
C THR A 638 12.88 -30.00 -4.93
N THR A 639 12.75 -28.72 -5.29
CA THR A 639 11.45 -28.10 -5.55
C THR A 639 11.15 -28.08 -7.05
N PRO A 640 9.96 -28.51 -7.49
CA PRO A 640 9.56 -28.41 -8.89
C PRO A 640 9.07 -26.99 -9.20
N GLU A 641 9.63 -26.38 -10.25
CA GLU A 641 9.21 -25.08 -10.76
C GLU A 641 8.57 -25.22 -12.15
N LEU A 642 7.42 -24.56 -12.35
CA LEU A 642 6.72 -24.56 -13.62
C LEU A 642 7.34 -23.56 -14.59
N VAL A 643 7.91 -24.06 -15.69
CA VAL A 643 8.58 -23.19 -16.66
C VAL A 643 7.57 -22.49 -17.57
N LYS A 644 7.74 -21.17 -17.71
CA LYS A 644 6.99 -20.30 -18.63
C LYS A 644 7.91 -19.94 -19.79
N PHE A 645 7.93 -20.80 -20.81
CA PHE A 645 8.75 -20.65 -22.02
C PHE A 645 8.28 -19.46 -22.86
N ASP A 646 9.13 -18.91 -23.73
CA ASP A 646 8.65 -17.95 -24.74
C ASP A 646 7.96 -18.71 -25.89
N TYR A 647 6.83 -18.20 -26.39
CA TYR A 647 5.94 -18.94 -27.29
C TYR A 647 6.61 -19.35 -28.60
N ASP A 648 7.40 -18.46 -29.20
CA ASP A 648 8.05 -18.72 -30.49
C ASP A 648 9.12 -19.83 -30.39
N ASN A 649 9.89 -19.88 -29.29
CA ASN A 649 10.85 -20.97 -29.03
C ASN A 649 10.13 -22.34 -28.99
N VAL A 650 9.04 -22.46 -28.21
CA VAL A 650 8.25 -23.71 -28.15
C VAL A 650 7.72 -24.11 -29.53
N LYS A 651 7.29 -23.13 -30.33
CA LYS A 651 6.76 -23.36 -31.67
C LYS A 651 7.85 -23.80 -32.66
N GLU A 652 9.06 -23.29 -32.53
CA GLU A 652 10.23 -23.70 -33.31
C GLU A 652 10.64 -25.13 -32.97
N THR A 653 10.87 -25.46 -31.68
CA THR A 653 11.18 -26.83 -31.25
C THR A 653 10.09 -27.83 -31.66
N PHE A 654 8.81 -27.48 -31.49
CA PHE A 654 7.73 -28.37 -31.92
C PHE A 654 7.71 -28.62 -33.43
N LYS A 655 8.08 -27.62 -34.24
CA LYS A 655 8.18 -27.76 -35.70
C LYS A 655 9.30 -28.72 -36.10
N GLU A 656 10.44 -28.73 -35.41
CA GLU A 656 11.53 -29.70 -35.62
C GLU A 656 11.08 -31.14 -35.36
N TYR A 657 10.23 -31.33 -34.36
CA TYR A 657 9.59 -32.61 -34.02
C TYR A 657 8.33 -32.94 -34.87
N GLY A 658 7.97 -32.12 -35.86
CA GLY A 658 6.80 -32.34 -36.72
C GLY A 658 5.44 -32.11 -36.03
N LEU A 659 5.41 -31.37 -34.91
CA LEU A 659 4.22 -31.09 -34.10
C LEU A 659 3.67 -29.68 -34.40
N ASP A 660 2.38 -29.56 -34.72
CA ASP A 660 1.75 -28.27 -35.03
C ASP A 660 1.00 -27.63 -33.85
N VAL A 661 1.26 -26.35 -33.60
CA VAL A 661 0.65 -25.55 -32.52
C VAL A 661 -0.62 -24.86 -33.04
N GLY A 662 -1.66 -25.67 -33.22
CA GLY A 662 -2.98 -25.19 -33.66
C GLY A 662 -3.91 -24.70 -32.53
N ARG A 663 -5.03 -24.07 -32.94
CA ARG A 663 -6.17 -23.70 -32.05
C ARG A 663 -6.77 -24.89 -31.28
N GLU A 664 -6.59 -26.10 -31.78
CA GLU A 664 -7.07 -27.33 -31.15
C GLU A 664 -6.31 -27.68 -29.86
N ASN A 665 -5.04 -27.28 -29.78
CA ASN A 665 -4.08 -27.65 -28.73
C ASN A 665 -3.72 -26.49 -27.78
N THR A 666 -4.32 -25.30 -27.97
CA THR A 666 -3.96 -24.05 -27.28
C THR A 666 -5.13 -23.44 -26.50
N VAL A 667 -4.83 -22.68 -25.44
CA VAL A 667 -5.80 -21.94 -24.60
C VAL A 667 -5.16 -20.72 -23.94
N LEU A 668 -5.91 -19.60 -23.81
CA LEU A 668 -5.48 -18.47 -22.98
C LEU A 668 -5.61 -18.79 -21.48
N LEU A 669 -4.48 -18.85 -20.78
CA LEU A 669 -4.44 -19.05 -19.32
C LEU A 669 -4.59 -17.73 -18.58
N ASP A 670 -3.79 -16.72 -18.89
CA ASP A 670 -3.84 -15.42 -18.20
C ASP A 670 -3.14 -14.30 -18.99
N VAL A 671 -3.06 -13.11 -18.40
CA VAL A 671 -2.27 -11.96 -18.85
C VAL A 671 -1.17 -11.69 -17.83
N ILE A 672 0.09 -11.83 -18.25
CA ILE A 672 1.27 -11.50 -17.45
C ILE A 672 1.37 -9.98 -17.33
N SER A 673 1.46 -9.49 -16.10
CA SER A 673 1.70 -8.07 -15.84
C SER A 673 3.17 -7.72 -16.08
N PRO A 674 3.47 -6.53 -16.64
CA PRO A 674 4.84 -6.11 -16.88
C PRO A 674 5.59 -5.89 -15.56
N GLU A 675 6.84 -6.39 -15.49
CA GLU A 675 7.70 -6.27 -14.31
C GLU A 675 8.13 -4.81 -14.04
N LYS A 676 8.30 -4.01 -15.10
CA LYS A 676 8.59 -2.57 -15.04
C LYS A 676 7.44 -1.78 -15.67
N GLU A 677 7.15 -0.60 -15.13
CA GLU A 677 6.14 0.29 -15.71
C GLU A 677 6.64 0.81 -17.08
N GLY A 678 5.88 0.57 -18.15
CA GLY A 678 6.23 0.98 -19.51
C GLY A 678 6.21 -0.14 -20.55
N HIS A 679 6.36 -1.40 -20.14
CA HIS A 679 6.20 -2.56 -21.04
C HIS A 679 4.73 -2.98 -21.19
N ASP A 680 4.38 -3.53 -22.34
CA ASP A 680 3.09 -4.15 -22.62
C ASP A 680 2.90 -5.43 -21.79
N TYR A 681 1.64 -5.67 -21.45
CA TYR A 681 1.19 -6.93 -20.87
C TYR A 681 1.31 -8.07 -21.89
N LYS A 682 1.74 -9.26 -21.45
CA LYS A 682 2.00 -10.42 -22.32
C LYS A 682 0.96 -11.53 -22.12
N PRO A 683 0.45 -12.20 -23.17
CA PRO A 683 -0.45 -13.33 -22.99
C PRO A 683 0.30 -14.54 -22.43
N LEU A 684 -0.30 -15.25 -21.46
CA LEU A 684 0.13 -16.57 -21.01
C LEU A 684 -0.75 -17.64 -21.67
N ILE A 685 -0.14 -18.42 -22.54
CA ILE A 685 -0.77 -19.44 -23.37
C ILE A 685 -0.49 -20.81 -22.74
N GLY A 686 -1.49 -21.68 -22.74
CA GLY A 686 -1.33 -23.08 -22.38
C GLY A 686 -1.38 -23.95 -23.63
N ILE A 687 -0.42 -24.84 -23.79
CA ILE A 687 -0.31 -25.77 -24.92
C ILE A 687 -0.41 -27.20 -24.36
N SER A 688 -1.34 -28.02 -24.87
CA SER A 688 -1.41 -29.45 -24.52
C SER A 688 -1.31 -30.30 -25.78
N MET A 689 -0.11 -30.82 -26.02
CA MET A 689 0.18 -31.70 -27.14
C MET A 689 -0.15 -33.15 -26.78
N SER A 690 -0.86 -33.85 -27.66
CA SER A 690 -1.04 -35.30 -27.60
C SER A 690 -0.07 -35.93 -28.58
N LEU A 691 0.97 -36.60 -28.07
CA LEU A 691 1.92 -37.32 -28.90
C LEU A 691 1.29 -38.60 -29.45
N ILE A 692 1.57 -38.92 -30.70
CA ILE A 692 1.20 -40.19 -31.31
C ILE A 692 2.15 -41.25 -30.73
N LYS A 693 1.59 -42.38 -30.28
CA LYS A 693 2.42 -43.51 -29.85
C LYS A 693 2.97 -44.22 -31.09
N PRO A 694 4.27 -44.51 -31.17
CA PRO A 694 4.84 -45.25 -32.28
C PRO A 694 4.26 -46.68 -32.31
N ASP A 695 4.38 -47.32 -33.47
CA ASP A 695 4.09 -48.74 -33.63
C ASP A 695 5.00 -49.56 -32.69
N PRO A 696 4.49 -50.55 -31.94
CA PRO A 696 5.32 -51.43 -31.11
C PRO A 696 6.54 -52.03 -31.84
N ASP A 697 6.41 -52.31 -33.14
CA ASP A 697 7.45 -52.94 -33.95
C ASP A 697 8.50 -51.92 -34.50
N SER A 698 8.31 -50.62 -34.26
CA SER A 698 9.20 -49.56 -34.76
C SER A 698 10.57 -49.47 -34.07
N GLY A 699 10.73 -50.10 -32.90
CA GLY A 699 11.94 -50.00 -32.07
C GLY A 699 12.13 -48.65 -31.36
N ILE A 700 11.19 -47.71 -31.47
CA ILE A 700 11.28 -46.38 -30.85
C ILE A 700 10.71 -46.43 -29.43
N ASP A 701 11.52 -46.15 -28.40
CA ASP A 701 10.98 -45.92 -27.05
C ASP A 701 10.25 -44.57 -26.99
N PHE A 702 8.92 -44.63 -26.89
CA PHE A 702 8.05 -43.47 -26.69
C PHE A 702 8.41 -42.63 -25.46
N LEU A 703 8.89 -43.26 -24.39
CA LEU A 703 9.25 -42.58 -23.16
C LEU A 703 10.55 -41.78 -23.35
N GLU A 704 11.56 -42.37 -23.99
CA GLU A 704 12.82 -41.72 -24.35
C GLU A 704 12.58 -40.53 -25.31
N ALA A 705 11.81 -40.74 -26.38
CA ALA A 705 11.47 -39.68 -27.34
C ALA A 705 10.74 -38.49 -26.68
N ARG A 706 9.76 -38.77 -25.79
CA ARG A 706 9.04 -37.74 -25.03
C ARG A 706 9.96 -37.00 -24.05
N ASN A 707 10.87 -37.71 -23.39
CA ASN A 707 11.80 -37.11 -22.43
C ASN A 707 12.85 -36.24 -23.15
N SER A 708 13.30 -36.64 -24.34
CA SER A 708 14.21 -35.84 -25.19
C SER A 708 13.55 -34.52 -25.59
N LEU A 709 12.31 -34.55 -26.11
CA LEU A 709 11.55 -33.34 -26.42
C LEU A 709 11.34 -32.41 -25.21
N ALA A 710 11.21 -32.98 -24.00
CA ALA A 710 11.13 -32.17 -22.77
C ALA A 710 12.48 -31.52 -22.42
N ASN A 711 13.58 -32.28 -22.55
CA ASN A 711 14.94 -31.81 -22.30
C ASN A 711 15.35 -30.69 -23.26
N ASP A 712 14.99 -30.79 -24.54
CA ASP A 712 15.29 -29.78 -25.56
C ASP A 712 14.56 -28.45 -25.29
N LEU A 713 13.32 -28.53 -24.78
CA LEU A 713 12.62 -27.36 -24.24
C LEU A 713 13.24 -26.83 -22.93
N GLY A 714 14.08 -27.61 -22.24
CA GLY A 714 14.80 -27.20 -21.03
C GLY A 714 14.21 -27.68 -19.70
N GLY A 715 13.47 -28.79 -19.67
CA GLY A 715 12.94 -29.38 -18.45
C GLY A 715 12.61 -30.87 -18.54
N GLU A 716 11.92 -31.41 -17.53
CA GLU A 716 11.54 -32.82 -17.47
C GLU A 716 10.01 -32.99 -17.42
N CYS A 717 9.48 -34.06 -18.04
CA CYS A 717 8.05 -34.40 -17.93
C CYS A 717 7.71 -34.94 -16.53
N PHE A 718 6.81 -34.26 -15.81
CA PHE A 718 6.33 -34.69 -14.49
C PHE A 718 4.86 -35.12 -14.48
N SER A 719 4.47 -35.95 -13.51
CA SER A 719 3.06 -36.34 -13.31
C SER A 719 2.25 -35.12 -12.85
N LEU A 720 1.22 -34.72 -13.62
CA LEU A 720 0.38 -33.55 -13.31
C LEU A 720 -0.15 -33.53 -11.87
N ARG A 721 -0.57 -34.69 -11.34
CA ARG A 721 -1.03 -34.80 -9.95
C ARG A 721 0.08 -34.43 -8.96
N MET A 722 1.29 -34.92 -9.18
CA MET A 722 2.43 -34.57 -8.32
C MET A 722 2.78 -33.09 -8.42
N CYS A 723 2.70 -32.50 -9.62
CA CYS A 723 2.99 -31.07 -9.84
C CYS A 723 2.05 -30.18 -9.01
N ILE A 724 0.74 -30.42 -9.12
CA ILE A 724 -0.27 -29.68 -8.35
C ILE A 724 -0.10 -29.92 -6.85
N LEU A 725 0.41 -31.09 -6.44
CA LEU A 725 0.67 -31.42 -5.04
C LEU A 725 1.98 -30.85 -4.48
N THR A 726 2.96 -30.43 -5.30
CA THR A 726 4.33 -30.12 -4.85
C THR A 726 4.91 -28.79 -5.35
N ILE A 727 4.29 -28.12 -6.33
CA ILE A 727 4.65 -26.74 -6.70
C ILE A 727 4.20 -25.80 -5.59
N ASN A 728 5.14 -25.02 -5.04
CA ASN A 728 4.87 -24.10 -3.93
C ASN A 728 3.98 -22.91 -4.35
N ASN A 729 4.16 -22.37 -5.56
CA ASN A 729 3.37 -21.24 -6.06
C ASN A 729 1.94 -21.66 -6.44
N GLU A 730 0.94 -21.06 -5.81
CA GLU A 730 -0.47 -21.32 -6.08
C GLU A 730 -0.88 -20.90 -7.50
N GLU A 731 -0.38 -19.76 -7.99
CA GLU A 731 -0.75 -19.25 -9.32
C GLU A 731 -0.39 -20.27 -10.42
N ASP A 732 0.78 -20.92 -10.29
CA ASP A 732 1.26 -21.96 -11.21
C ASP A 732 0.45 -23.26 -11.08
N ARG A 733 0.04 -23.65 -9.87
CA ARG A 733 -0.92 -24.77 -9.68
C ARG A 733 -2.24 -24.48 -10.39
N ASN A 734 -2.75 -23.26 -10.24
CA ASN A 734 -4.02 -22.81 -10.82
C ASN A 734 -3.93 -22.73 -12.35
N TYR A 735 -2.79 -22.31 -12.93
CA TYR A 735 -2.54 -22.38 -14.37
C TYR A 735 -2.54 -23.82 -14.91
N LEU A 736 -1.89 -24.76 -14.22
CA LEU A 736 -1.92 -26.18 -14.59
C LEU A 736 -3.33 -26.77 -14.52
N ALA A 737 -4.10 -26.43 -13.48
CA ALA A 737 -5.49 -26.86 -13.34
C ALA A 737 -6.36 -26.30 -14.47
N LYS A 738 -6.27 -24.99 -14.76
CA LYS A 738 -6.98 -24.34 -15.87
C LYS A 738 -6.64 -24.97 -17.23
N LEU A 739 -5.35 -25.23 -17.47
CA LEU A 739 -4.86 -25.86 -18.71
C LEU A 739 -5.44 -27.26 -18.86
N GLN A 740 -5.25 -28.13 -17.87
CA GLN A 740 -5.74 -29.51 -17.93
C GLN A 740 -7.27 -29.56 -18.08
N SER A 741 -8.01 -28.82 -17.24
CA SER A 741 -9.48 -28.85 -17.27
C SER A 741 -10.05 -28.34 -18.58
N THR A 742 -9.52 -27.24 -19.12
CA THR A 742 -10.00 -26.69 -20.40
C THR A 742 -9.64 -27.62 -21.56
N MET A 743 -8.46 -28.23 -21.55
CA MET A 743 -8.03 -29.16 -22.60
C MET A 743 -8.72 -30.52 -22.53
N LYS A 744 -9.03 -31.03 -21.32
CA LYS A 744 -9.92 -32.20 -21.15
C LYS A 744 -11.29 -31.87 -21.75
N TRP A 745 -11.88 -30.73 -21.38
CA TRP A 745 -13.18 -30.29 -21.89
C TRP A 745 -13.19 -30.10 -23.41
N HIS A 746 -12.18 -29.46 -24.00
CA HIS A 746 -12.01 -29.32 -25.46
C HIS A 746 -11.86 -30.66 -26.21
N ARG A 747 -11.32 -31.69 -25.56
CA ARG A 747 -11.21 -33.05 -26.15
C ARG A 747 -12.55 -33.80 -26.10
N THR A 748 -13.40 -33.55 -25.10
CA THR A 748 -14.73 -34.15 -24.93
C THR A 748 -15.81 -33.42 -25.76
N PHE A 749 -15.88 -32.09 -25.68
CA PHE A 749 -16.90 -31.28 -26.36
C PHE A 749 -16.49 -30.96 -27.81
N ARG A 750 -16.48 -31.99 -28.67
CA ARG A 750 -16.24 -31.85 -30.12
C ARG A 750 -17.52 -31.58 -30.92
N LEU A 751 -18.62 -32.22 -30.52
CA LEU A 751 -19.93 -32.13 -31.16
C LEU A 751 -20.96 -31.55 -30.18
N CYS A 752 -21.97 -30.88 -30.71
CA CYS A 752 -23.01 -30.24 -29.93
C CYS A 752 -23.93 -31.30 -29.29
N PRO A 753 -24.04 -31.39 -27.96
CA PRO A 753 -24.89 -32.39 -27.30
C PRO A 753 -26.39 -32.18 -27.56
N TYR A 754 -26.79 -31.02 -28.13
CA TYR A 754 -28.18 -30.74 -28.48
C TYR A 754 -28.56 -31.11 -29.92
N CYS A 755 -27.62 -31.12 -30.87
CA CYS A 755 -27.95 -31.29 -32.30
C CYS A 755 -26.88 -32.00 -33.15
N GLY A 756 -25.85 -32.59 -32.55
CA GLY A 756 -24.76 -33.30 -33.25
C GLY A 756 -23.78 -32.43 -34.06
N GLY A 757 -24.13 -31.18 -34.38
CA GLY A 757 -23.29 -30.28 -35.18
C GLY A 757 -21.97 -29.89 -34.51
N VAL A 758 -20.94 -29.62 -35.31
CA VAL A 758 -19.57 -29.30 -34.84
C VAL A 758 -19.55 -28.10 -33.89
N LEU A 759 -18.72 -28.19 -32.84
CA LEU A 759 -18.47 -27.11 -31.90
C LEU A 759 -17.20 -26.32 -32.28
N LYS A 760 -17.34 -25.02 -32.52
CA LYS A 760 -16.22 -24.09 -32.70
C LYS A 760 -15.73 -23.59 -31.34
N LYS A 761 -14.52 -24.00 -30.95
CA LYS A 761 -13.83 -23.56 -29.73
C LYS A 761 -13.47 -22.08 -29.80
N LYS A 762 -13.51 -21.36 -28.67
CA LYS A 762 -12.91 -20.04 -28.52
C LYS A 762 -11.60 -20.15 -27.75
N LEU A 763 -10.52 -19.71 -28.40
CA LEU A 763 -9.16 -19.74 -27.85
C LEU A 763 -8.99 -18.83 -26.61
N SER A 764 -9.66 -17.68 -26.65
CA SER A 764 -9.52 -16.61 -25.66
C SER A 764 -10.51 -16.67 -24.49
N LYS A 765 -11.49 -17.59 -24.53
CA LYS A 765 -12.45 -17.85 -23.45
C LYS A 765 -12.89 -19.30 -23.51
N ALA A 766 -12.77 -20.03 -22.40
CA ALA A 766 -13.23 -21.42 -22.26
C ALA A 766 -14.74 -21.55 -22.56
N SER A 767 -15.06 -21.75 -23.83
CA SER A 767 -16.42 -21.77 -24.39
C SER A 767 -16.40 -22.29 -25.83
N CYS A 768 -17.48 -22.96 -26.22
CA CYS A 768 -17.67 -23.55 -27.54
C CYS A 768 -19.00 -23.08 -28.11
N THR A 769 -19.04 -22.70 -29.39
CA THR A 769 -20.29 -22.32 -30.07
C THR A 769 -20.62 -23.32 -31.16
N CYS A 770 -21.83 -23.87 -31.18
CA CYS A 770 -22.26 -24.76 -32.25
C CYS A 770 -22.39 -24.00 -33.57
N THR A 771 -21.84 -24.57 -34.65
CA THR A 771 -21.95 -23.96 -35.99
C THR A 771 -23.36 -24.06 -36.57
N ASN A 772 -24.14 -25.06 -36.17
CA ASN A 772 -25.50 -25.31 -36.65
C ASN A 772 -26.58 -24.55 -35.83
N CYS A 773 -26.67 -24.81 -34.51
CA CYS A 773 -27.72 -24.22 -33.66
C CYS A 773 -27.29 -22.99 -32.85
N HIS A 774 -26.06 -22.51 -33.02
CA HIS A 774 -25.48 -21.35 -32.32
C HIS A 774 -25.50 -21.35 -30.78
N LYS A 775 -25.95 -22.45 -30.14
CA LYS A 775 -25.84 -22.63 -28.69
C LYS A 775 -24.39 -22.56 -28.23
N ILE A 776 -24.16 -21.87 -27.11
CA ILE A 776 -22.87 -21.72 -26.46
C ILE A 776 -22.82 -22.68 -25.27
N PHE A 777 -21.73 -23.44 -25.19
CA PHE A 777 -21.42 -24.34 -24.08
C PHE A 777 -20.18 -23.83 -23.34
N TYR A 778 -20.14 -24.10 -22.03
CA TYR A 778 -19.05 -23.74 -21.12
C TYR A 778 -18.57 -25.00 -20.38
N PRO A 779 -17.34 -25.04 -19.85
CA PRO A 779 -16.90 -26.11 -18.96
C PRO A 779 -17.74 -26.18 -17.68
N ASN A 780 -18.16 -27.39 -17.32
CA ASN A 780 -18.78 -27.66 -16.03
C ASN A 780 -17.67 -27.76 -14.95
N ILE A 781 -17.96 -27.27 -13.75
CA ILE A 781 -17.12 -27.44 -12.55
C ILE A 781 -17.97 -28.18 -11.50
N SER A 782 -17.46 -29.28 -10.97
CA SER A 782 -18.13 -30.05 -9.91
C SER A 782 -17.71 -29.52 -8.53
N PRO A 783 -18.61 -28.92 -7.73
CA PRO A 783 -18.27 -28.51 -6.37
C PRO A 783 -18.08 -29.74 -5.48
N VAL A 784 -17.07 -29.67 -4.60
CA VAL A 784 -16.70 -30.72 -3.65
C VAL A 784 -16.56 -30.07 -2.28
N SER A 785 -17.27 -30.57 -1.28
CA SER A 785 -17.05 -30.14 0.11
C SER A 785 -15.84 -30.87 0.68
N MET A 786 -15.06 -30.20 1.52
CA MET A 786 -13.95 -30.78 2.28
C MET A 786 -14.06 -30.33 3.74
N VAL A 787 -13.99 -31.25 4.70
CA VAL A 787 -14.32 -30.96 6.11
C VAL A 787 -13.18 -31.37 7.04
N ILE A 788 -12.60 -30.39 7.73
CA ILE A 788 -11.74 -30.64 8.89
C ILE A 788 -12.59 -30.68 10.17
N ILE A 789 -12.54 -31.82 10.85
CA ILE A 789 -13.33 -32.09 12.06
C ILE A 789 -12.41 -31.97 13.26
N ARG A 790 -12.76 -31.09 14.20
CA ARG A 790 -11.99 -30.82 15.43
C ARG A 790 -12.82 -31.04 16.68
N ASP A 791 -12.16 -31.36 17.79
CA ASP A 791 -12.82 -31.47 19.08
C ASP A 791 -13.08 -30.09 19.72
N PRO A 792 -14.04 -29.95 20.66
CA PRO A 792 -14.35 -28.68 21.33
C PRO A 792 -13.15 -28.02 22.04
N THR A 793 -12.19 -28.80 22.55
CA THR A 793 -10.97 -28.31 23.22
C THR A 793 -9.84 -27.92 22.24
N ASN A 794 -10.06 -28.16 20.94
CA ASN A 794 -9.10 -27.92 19.85
C ASN A 794 -7.75 -28.64 20.01
N GLN A 795 -7.72 -29.79 20.71
CA GLN A 795 -6.51 -30.59 20.93
C GLN A 795 -6.41 -31.80 19.99
N TYR A 796 -7.54 -32.25 19.45
CA TYR A 796 -7.65 -33.39 18.54
C TYR A 796 -8.41 -33.04 17.26
N CYS A 797 -7.97 -33.59 16.14
CA CYS A 797 -8.71 -33.59 14.88
C CYS A 797 -8.98 -35.02 14.41
N LEU A 798 -10.11 -35.24 13.73
CA LEU A 798 -10.45 -36.50 13.12
C LEU A 798 -10.00 -36.49 11.65
N LEU A 799 -9.12 -37.42 11.29
CA LEU A 799 -8.63 -37.61 9.92
C LEU A 799 -8.95 -39.02 9.43
N VAL A 800 -9.12 -39.16 8.12
CA VAL A 800 -9.56 -40.36 7.41
C VAL A 800 -8.50 -40.86 6.43
N ARG A 801 -8.61 -42.14 6.05
CA ARG A 801 -7.76 -42.78 5.04
C ARG A 801 -8.64 -43.69 4.17
N HIS A 802 -8.86 -43.30 2.92
CA HIS A 802 -9.66 -44.06 1.95
C HIS A 802 -8.94 -45.33 1.46
N LEU A 803 -9.66 -46.37 1.05
CA LEU A 803 -9.09 -47.67 0.67
C LEU A 803 -8.04 -47.62 -0.46
N ASN A 804 -8.26 -46.76 -1.46
CA ASN A 804 -7.37 -46.60 -2.62
C ASN A 804 -6.31 -45.48 -2.42
N SER A 805 -6.13 -45.00 -1.19
CA SER A 805 -5.15 -43.95 -0.87
C SER A 805 -3.75 -44.52 -0.57
N VAL A 806 -2.76 -43.65 -0.54
CA VAL A 806 -1.37 -44.02 -0.19
C VAL A 806 -1.32 -44.38 1.30
N LYS A 807 -1.01 -45.65 1.61
CA LYS A 807 -0.94 -46.16 2.99
C LYS A 807 0.01 -45.32 3.85
N GLY A 808 -0.45 -44.91 5.04
CA GLY A 808 0.31 -44.03 5.93
C GLY A 808 0.04 -42.53 5.77
N VAL A 809 -0.72 -42.12 4.74
CA VAL A 809 -1.25 -40.75 4.57
C VAL A 809 -2.67 -40.69 5.12
N PHE A 810 -2.98 -39.72 5.97
CA PHE A 810 -4.35 -39.42 6.43
C PHE A 810 -4.75 -38.00 5.98
N THR A 811 -6.03 -37.81 5.67
CA THR A 811 -6.61 -36.59 5.07
C THR A 811 -7.91 -36.19 5.76
N THR A 812 -8.49 -35.04 5.40
CA THR A 812 -9.85 -34.62 5.75
C THR A 812 -10.91 -35.34 4.91
N VAL A 813 -12.13 -35.50 5.44
CA VAL A 813 -13.33 -35.96 4.71
C VAL A 813 -13.59 -35.03 3.50
N ALA A 814 -13.95 -35.57 2.34
CA ALA A 814 -14.34 -34.76 1.19
C ALA A 814 -15.20 -35.53 0.18
N GLY A 815 -16.22 -34.89 -0.37
CA GLY A 815 -17.09 -35.49 -1.39
C GLY A 815 -17.94 -34.50 -2.18
N PHE A 816 -18.65 -35.02 -3.19
CA PHE A 816 -19.29 -34.23 -4.25
C PHE A 816 -20.70 -33.75 -3.84
N VAL A 817 -21.05 -32.51 -4.21
CA VAL A 817 -22.41 -31.99 -3.96
C VAL A 817 -23.41 -32.65 -4.90
N ASN A 818 -24.51 -33.18 -4.35
CA ASN A 818 -25.59 -33.74 -5.14
C ASN A 818 -26.51 -32.65 -5.74
N PRO A 819 -27.17 -32.87 -6.88
CA PRO A 819 -28.10 -31.90 -7.47
C PRO A 819 -29.23 -31.51 -6.51
N GLY A 820 -29.33 -30.21 -6.20
CA GLY A 820 -30.34 -29.66 -5.27
C GLY A 820 -29.87 -29.55 -3.82
N GLU A 821 -28.69 -30.09 -3.48
CA GLU A 821 -28.05 -29.99 -2.17
C GLU A 821 -27.22 -28.70 -2.06
N THR A 822 -27.21 -28.04 -0.89
CA THR A 822 -26.24 -26.97 -0.63
C THR A 822 -24.86 -27.55 -0.27
N ILE A 823 -23.78 -26.83 -0.55
CA ILE A 823 -22.41 -27.25 -0.18
C ILE A 823 -22.26 -27.58 1.32
N LYS A 824 -23.07 -26.95 2.19
CA LYS A 824 -23.10 -27.19 3.64
C LYS A 824 -23.91 -28.43 4.04
N GLU A 825 -24.91 -28.82 3.26
CA GLU A 825 -25.61 -30.09 3.41
C GLU A 825 -24.75 -31.24 2.90
N CYS A 826 -24.07 -31.08 1.76
CA CYS A 826 -23.05 -32.02 1.28
C CYS A 826 -22.00 -32.27 2.36
N ALA A 827 -21.40 -31.22 2.92
CA ALA A 827 -20.43 -31.34 4.01
C ALA A 827 -20.96 -32.10 5.25
N LYS A 828 -22.28 -32.09 5.51
CA LYS A 828 -22.90 -32.89 6.57
C LYS A 828 -23.14 -34.34 6.13
N ARG A 829 -23.65 -34.53 4.92
CA ARG A 829 -23.98 -35.84 4.35
C ARG A 829 -22.72 -36.69 4.21
N GLU A 830 -21.67 -36.17 3.59
CA GLU A 830 -20.38 -36.88 3.41
C GLU A 830 -19.80 -37.31 4.78
N VAL A 831 -19.86 -36.45 5.79
CA VAL A 831 -19.42 -36.77 7.16
C VAL A 831 -20.32 -37.81 7.84
N ALA A 832 -21.63 -37.80 7.58
CA ALA A 832 -22.54 -38.81 8.09
C ALA A 832 -22.41 -40.16 7.38
N GLU A 833 -22.14 -40.16 6.07
CA GLU A 833 -21.95 -41.34 5.22
C GLU A 833 -20.60 -42.03 5.52
N GLU A 834 -19.48 -41.30 5.50
CA GLU A 834 -18.16 -41.88 5.74
C GLU A 834 -17.91 -42.31 7.19
N LEU A 835 -18.44 -41.55 8.17
CA LEU A 835 -18.06 -41.67 9.59
C LEU A 835 -19.20 -42.03 10.54
N GLY A 836 -20.47 -41.93 10.10
CA GLY A 836 -21.63 -42.19 10.94
C GLY A 836 -21.86 -41.16 12.05
N ILE A 837 -21.43 -39.91 11.86
CA ILE A 837 -21.53 -38.83 12.87
C ILE A 837 -22.32 -37.63 12.35
N GLU A 838 -23.16 -37.06 13.21
CA GLU A 838 -23.81 -35.78 12.92
C GLU A 838 -22.87 -34.62 13.26
N CYS A 839 -22.75 -33.66 12.35
CA CYS A 839 -21.99 -32.43 12.57
C CYS A 839 -22.88 -31.19 12.61
N HIS A 840 -22.60 -30.34 13.59
CA HIS A 840 -23.27 -29.06 13.79
C HIS A 840 -22.25 -27.91 13.66
N ASN A 841 -22.74 -26.68 13.53
CA ASN A 841 -21.90 -25.47 13.48
C ASN A 841 -20.79 -25.46 12.41
N LEU A 842 -21.00 -26.08 11.24
CA LEU A 842 -20.05 -26.00 10.12
C LEU A 842 -19.80 -24.54 9.73
N LYS A 843 -18.53 -24.14 9.77
CA LYS A 843 -18.01 -22.84 9.35
C LYS A 843 -17.24 -22.99 8.05
N LEU A 844 -17.53 -22.15 7.06
CA LEU A 844 -16.71 -22.03 5.85
C LEU A 844 -15.33 -21.47 6.22
N ILE A 845 -14.26 -21.98 5.59
CA ILE A 845 -12.91 -21.43 5.68
C ILE A 845 -12.64 -20.63 4.39
N ASP A 846 -11.97 -19.48 4.50
CA ASP A 846 -11.67 -18.58 3.38
C ASP A 846 -10.42 -19.04 2.59
N ASP A 847 -10.51 -20.24 2.02
CA ASP A 847 -9.55 -20.86 1.10
C ASP A 847 -10.36 -21.71 0.10
N CYS A 848 -9.87 -21.98 -1.11
CA CYS A 848 -10.53 -22.80 -2.14
C CYS A 848 -9.50 -23.28 -3.16
N GLN A 849 -9.58 -24.54 -3.58
CA GLN A 849 -8.61 -25.09 -4.56
C GLN A 849 -9.31 -25.62 -5.83
N PRO A 850 -8.92 -25.15 -7.04
CA PRO A 850 -9.30 -25.80 -8.29
C PRO A 850 -8.55 -27.13 -8.44
N TRP A 851 -9.28 -28.21 -8.72
CA TRP A 851 -8.73 -29.56 -8.72
C TRP A 851 -9.12 -30.32 -10.00
N PRO A 852 -8.16 -30.65 -10.90
CA PRO A 852 -8.47 -31.11 -12.27
C PRO A 852 -8.46 -32.64 -12.47
N ILE A 853 -8.38 -33.45 -11.39
CA ILE A 853 -8.20 -34.92 -11.46
C ILE A 853 -9.06 -35.64 -10.40
N PRO A 854 -9.96 -36.58 -10.74
CA PRO A 854 -10.21 -37.11 -12.09
C PRO A 854 -11.00 -36.14 -12.96
N ASP A 855 -11.87 -35.33 -12.35
CA ASP A 855 -12.74 -34.36 -13.00
C ASP A 855 -12.40 -32.92 -12.62
N ASN A 856 -13.03 -31.98 -13.33
CA ASN A 856 -12.83 -30.55 -13.11
C ASN A 856 -13.66 -30.13 -11.90
N SER A 857 -13.04 -30.13 -10.72
CA SER A 857 -13.70 -29.86 -9.45
C SER A 857 -13.21 -28.57 -8.78
N LEU A 858 -14.01 -28.06 -7.84
CA LEU A 858 -13.62 -26.99 -6.93
C LEU A 858 -13.78 -27.50 -5.49
N LEU A 859 -12.66 -27.56 -4.76
CA LEU A 859 -12.62 -27.99 -3.35
C LEU A 859 -12.97 -26.80 -2.46
N ILE A 860 -14.00 -26.93 -1.62
CA ILE A 860 -14.53 -25.88 -0.74
C ILE A 860 -14.45 -26.34 0.73
N PRO A 861 -13.63 -25.70 1.58
CA PRO A 861 -13.30 -26.18 2.92
C PRO A 861 -14.24 -25.69 4.02
N PHE A 862 -14.52 -26.58 4.97
CA PHE A 862 -15.30 -26.31 6.18
C PHE A 862 -14.57 -26.80 7.44
N SER A 863 -14.73 -26.09 8.55
CA SER A 863 -14.45 -26.61 9.89
C SER A 863 -15.74 -27.07 10.55
N ALA A 864 -15.74 -28.27 11.13
CA ALA A 864 -16.80 -28.82 11.96
C ALA A 864 -16.29 -29.12 13.38
N THR A 865 -17.17 -29.04 14.38
CA THR A 865 -16.85 -29.40 15.77
C THR A 865 -17.67 -30.60 16.21
N VAL A 866 -17.00 -31.67 16.67
CA VAL A 866 -17.61 -32.93 17.13
C VAL A 866 -16.85 -33.41 18.37
N ASP A 867 -17.54 -33.93 19.38
CA ASP A 867 -16.87 -34.51 20.56
C ASP A 867 -16.04 -35.74 20.16
N LYS A 868 -14.79 -35.78 20.64
CA LYS A 868 -13.85 -36.89 20.45
C LYS A 868 -14.42 -38.24 20.90
N ASN A 869 -15.30 -38.23 21.89
CA ASN A 869 -15.88 -39.44 22.48
C ASN A 869 -17.04 -40.04 21.64
N VAL A 870 -17.43 -39.41 20.53
CA VAL A 870 -18.46 -39.94 19.62
C VAL A 870 -18.02 -41.27 19.01
N LYS A 871 -18.91 -42.25 19.03
CA LYS A 871 -18.70 -43.57 18.43
C LYS A 871 -18.78 -43.49 16.90
N LEU A 872 -17.62 -43.57 16.25
CA LEU A 872 -17.52 -43.64 14.79
C LEU A 872 -18.13 -44.95 14.26
N LYS A 873 -18.84 -44.87 13.14
CA LYS A 873 -19.42 -46.02 12.42
C LYS A 873 -19.07 -45.89 10.94
N LEU A 874 -17.88 -46.39 10.60
CA LEU A 874 -17.25 -46.16 9.29
C LEU A 874 -17.92 -46.95 8.17
N GLU A 875 -18.06 -46.33 7.00
CA GLU A 875 -18.42 -47.04 5.77
C GLU A 875 -17.19 -47.75 5.19
N THR A 876 -17.16 -49.07 5.37
CA THR A 876 -15.99 -49.92 5.06
C THR A 876 -15.74 -50.12 3.56
N ASN A 877 -16.64 -49.67 2.68
CA ASN A 877 -16.43 -49.69 1.23
C ASN A 877 -15.63 -48.48 0.72
N GLU A 878 -15.48 -47.41 1.52
CA GLU A 878 -14.77 -46.19 1.13
C GLU A 878 -13.61 -45.85 2.08
N ILE A 879 -13.82 -45.98 3.39
CA ILE A 879 -12.84 -45.64 4.44
C ILE A 879 -12.16 -46.89 5.01
N GLU A 880 -10.83 -46.95 4.91
CA GLU A 880 -10.00 -48.00 5.55
C GLU A 880 -9.79 -47.72 7.05
N SER A 881 -9.70 -46.45 7.43
CA SER A 881 -9.51 -46.02 8.82
C SER A 881 -9.88 -44.55 9.02
N ALA A 882 -10.53 -44.21 10.13
CA ALA A 882 -10.67 -42.85 10.62
C ALA A 882 -10.30 -42.79 12.10
N ARG A 883 -9.50 -41.80 12.50
CA ARG A 883 -8.92 -41.71 13.85
C ARG A 883 -8.77 -40.26 14.30
N TRP A 884 -8.98 -40.05 15.60
CA TRP A 884 -8.64 -38.81 16.29
C TRP A 884 -7.14 -38.75 16.56
N PHE A 885 -6.46 -37.77 15.98
CA PHE A 885 -5.04 -37.51 16.17
C PHE A 885 -4.84 -36.28 17.06
N SER A 886 -3.87 -36.35 17.95
CA SER A 886 -3.46 -35.20 18.76
C SER A 886 -2.72 -34.18 17.91
N LYS A 887 -2.82 -32.92 18.32
CA LYS A 887 -2.10 -31.81 17.70
C LYS A 887 -0.59 -32.04 17.54
N LYS A 888 0.04 -32.77 18.47
CA LYS A 888 1.47 -33.13 18.41
C LYS A 888 1.78 -34.13 17.29
N GLU A 889 0.96 -35.17 17.13
CA GLU A 889 1.12 -36.16 16.06
C GLU A 889 0.95 -35.51 14.68
N VAL A 890 -0.02 -34.59 14.55
CA VAL A 890 -0.30 -33.87 13.32
C VAL A 890 0.84 -32.91 12.95
N LEU A 891 1.34 -32.11 13.89
CA LEU A 891 2.50 -31.23 13.65
C LEU A 891 3.74 -32.01 13.20
N GLU A 892 3.96 -33.20 13.74
CA GLU A 892 5.05 -34.08 13.34
C GLU A 892 4.85 -34.65 11.92
N ALA A 893 3.63 -35.07 11.56
CA ALA A 893 3.30 -35.52 10.20
C ALA A 893 3.40 -34.38 9.16
N VAL A 894 3.00 -33.15 9.52
CA VAL A 894 3.17 -31.94 8.71
C VAL A 894 4.66 -31.70 8.43
N ARG A 895 5.52 -31.66 9.45
CA ARG A 895 6.98 -31.48 9.27
C ARG A 895 7.62 -32.55 8.41
N ARG A 896 7.20 -33.82 8.54
CA ARG A 896 7.69 -34.91 7.67
C ARG A 896 7.30 -34.68 6.22
N THR A 897 6.07 -34.23 5.99
CA THR A 897 5.55 -33.91 4.65
C THR A 897 6.24 -32.69 4.03
N GLU A 898 6.59 -31.67 4.83
CA GLU A 898 7.37 -30.51 4.38
C GLU A 898 8.81 -30.89 3.99
N ASN A 899 9.45 -31.79 4.75
CA ASN A 899 10.81 -32.27 4.48
C ASN A 899 10.88 -33.31 3.35
N ASP A 900 9.79 -34.04 3.08
CA ASP A 900 9.67 -35.00 1.97
C ASP A 900 8.33 -34.81 1.21
N PRO A 901 8.17 -33.72 0.42
CA PRO A 901 6.94 -33.42 -0.30
C PRO A 901 6.54 -34.47 -1.35
N PHE A 902 7.50 -35.29 -1.76
CA PHE A 902 7.32 -36.39 -2.72
C PHE A 902 7.03 -37.73 -2.03
N ILE A 903 7.06 -37.78 -0.69
CA ILE A 903 6.75 -38.96 0.13
C ILE A 903 7.68 -40.15 -0.24
N LYS A 904 8.94 -39.85 -0.59
CA LYS A 904 9.97 -40.83 -1.02
C LYS A 904 10.38 -41.81 0.08
N ASN A 905 10.34 -41.39 1.34
CA ASN A 905 10.77 -42.17 2.50
C ASN A 905 9.67 -43.09 3.07
N LEU A 906 8.44 -42.98 2.57
CA LEU A 906 7.31 -43.79 3.04
C LEU A 906 7.51 -45.31 2.84
N PRO A 907 8.02 -45.83 1.70
CA PRO A 907 8.25 -47.27 1.54
C PRO A 907 9.21 -47.83 2.61
N SER A 908 10.26 -47.10 2.95
CA SER A 908 11.22 -47.49 4.00
C SER A 908 10.61 -47.43 5.42
N LEU A 909 9.76 -46.44 5.70
CA LEU A 909 9.03 -46.36 6.96
C LEU A 909 8.08 -47.56 7.13
N ILE A 910 7.30 -47.86 6.10
CA ILE A 910 6.40 -49.04 6.08
C ILE A 910 7.20 -50.35 6.23
N SER A 911 8.36 -50.51 5.57
CA SER A 911 9.16 -51.73 5.70
C SER A 911 9.76 -51.91 7.09
N ASN A 912 10.13 -50.83 7.77
CA ASN A 912 10.70 -50.89 9.12
C ASN A 912 9.64 -51.32 10.15
N ASP A 913 8.44 -50.75 10.08
CA ASP A 913 7.36 -51.11 11.01
C ASP A 913 6.59 -52.38 10.64
N LYS A 914 6.78 -52.98 9.45
CA LYS A 914 6.28 -54.35 9.16
C LYS A 914 6.78 -55.43 10.14
N LYS A 915 7.83 -55.15 10.91
CA LYS A 915 8.29 -56.00 12.03
C LYS A 915 7.39 -55.92 13.28
N LYS A 916 6.46 -54.97 13.32
CA LYS A 916 5.40 -54.82 14.34
C LYS A 916 4.06 -55.10 13.64
N ASN A 917 3.28 -56.05 14.16
CA ASN A 917 2.12 -56.65 13.46
C ASN A 917 0.88 -55.75 13.25
N ASP A 918 1.02 -54.42 13.11
CA ASP A 918 -0.10 -53.48 13.20
C ASP A 918 -0.15 -52.45 12.06
N ILE A 919 -0.14 -52.94 10.82
CA ILE A 919 -0.11 -52.12 9.58
C ILE A 919 -1.21 -51.04 9.56
N LYS A 920 -2.38 -51.29 10.16
CA LYS A 920 -3.54 -50.38 10.15
C LYS A 920 -3.31 -49.08 10.94
N ASN A 921 -2.37 -49.05 11.88
CA ASN A 921 -2.24 -47.97 12.86
C ASN A 921 -1.22 -46.86 12.53
N HIS A 922 -0.61 -46.85 11.34
CA HIS A 922 0.45 -45.91 11.00
C HIS A 922 -0.06 -44.60 10.39
N PHE A 923 0.13 -43.49 11.12
CA PHE A 923 0.02 -42.12 10.60
C PHE A 923 1.43 -41.54 10.47
N TYR A 924 1.91 -41.38 9.23
CA TYR A 924 3.26 -40.89 8.94
C TYR A 924 3.26 -39.50 8.28
N TYR A 925 2.33 -39.28 7.35
CA TYR A 925 2.27 -38.10 6.51
C TYR A 925 0.83 -37.56 6.43
N VAL A 926 0.74 -36.27 6.10
CA VAL A 926 -0.47 -35.62 5.62
C VAL A 926 -0.36 -35.47 4.09
N PRO A 927 -1.38 -35.01 3.35
CA PRO A 927 -1.25 -34.77 1.92
C PRO A 927 -0.14 -33.76 1.62
N PRO A 928 0.53 -33.80 0.45
CA PRO A 928 1.63 -32.88 0.13
C PRO A 928 1.25 -31.38 0.17
N PRO A 929 2.24 -30.46 0.30
CA PRO A 929 1.99 -29.05 0.61
C PRO A 929 1.13 -28.26 -0.38
N GLY A 930 1.02 -28.72 -1.63
CA GLY A 930 0.16 -28.11 -2.64
C GLY A 930 -1.33 -28.49 -2.53
N ALA A 931 -1.72 -29.37 -1.60
CA ALA A 931 -3.12 -29.77 -1.38
C ALA A 931 -3.84 -28.86 -0.37
N LEU A 932 -5.09 -28.50 -0.64
CA LEU A 932 -5.96 -27.79 0.31
C LEU A 932 -6.02 -28.52 1.67
N ALA A 933 -6.13 -29.86 1.66
CA ALA A 933 -6.12 -30.66 2.88
C ALA A 933 -4.86 -30.46 3.74
N PHE A 934 -3.68 -30.22 3.14
CA PHE A 934 -2.47 -29.86 3.89
C PHE A 934 -2.65 -28.52 4.61
N ASN A 935 -3.12 -27.48 3.89
CA ASN A 935 -3.40 -26.16 4.45
C ASN A 935 -4.37 -26.26 5.63
N LEU A 936 -5.51 -26.96 5.48
CA LEU A 936 -6.50 -27.11 6.55
C LEU A 936 -5.90 -27.77 7.80
N ILE A 937 -5.19 -28.89 7.61
CA ILE A 937 -4.58 -29.64 8.70
C ILE A 937 -3.49 -28.80 9.40
N LYS A 938 -2.69 -28.05 8.64
CA LYS A 938 -1.67 -27.14 9.16
C LYS A 938 -2.27 -25.94 9.91
N MET A 939 -3.27 -25.27 9.33
CA MET A 939 -3.98 -24.14 9.95
C MET A 939 -4.59 -24.55 11.29
N TRP A 940 -5.23 -25.72 11.36
CA TRP A 940 -5.72 -26.27 12.63
C TRP A 940 -4.56 -26.55 13.61
N ALA A 941 -3.50 -27.21 13.14
CA ALA A 941 -2.31 -27.50 13.92
C ALA A 941 -1.54 -26.24 14.38
N GLU A 942 -1.82 -25.07 13.81
CA GLU A 942 -1.23 -23.77 14.17
C GLU A 942 -2.20 -22.83 14.92
N ASN A 943 -3.42 -23.28 15.27
CA ASN A 943 -4.51 -22.49 15.89
C ASN A 943 -5.07 -21.33 15.02
N LEU A 944 -5.04 -21.46 13.69
CA LEU A 944 -5.59 -20.46 12.78
C LEU A 944 -7.11 -20.63 12.50
N ILE A 945 -7.72 -21.76 12.91
CA ILE A 945 -9.15 -22.12 12.71
C ILE A 945 -9.80 -22.84 13.89
#